data_AF-A0AAV8FTT2-F1
#
_entry.id   AF-A0AAV8FTT2-F1
#
_cell.length_a   1.000
_cell.length_b   1.000
_cell.length_c   1.000
_cell.angle_alpha   90.00
_cell.angle_beta   90.00
_cell.angle_gamma   90.00
#
_symmetry.space_group_name_H-M   'P 1'
#
loop_
_entity.id
_entity.type
_entity.pdbx_description
1 polymer ?
#
loop_
_entity_poly.entity_id
_entity_poly.type
_entity_poly.pdbx_seq_one_letter_code
_entity_poly.pdbx_strand_id
1 'polypeptide(L)'
;MEAVVCLLCGSSAVSRGTTRPRPWQPTTPVSFSPFLQRHGHLASSSSFSSFRHLSQLHYRNLSSPHSLSTSTSGDTSQVRRKKPNKKKTKKPAKVEEEDGVCIPSVEEASIRVETVYQNGDPLGKKELGKCVVRWISLGMGSMAADFASAELKGEFDELRLRLGMEPTPNGNGNSGGNRTGVASVSMEDLTFVIQAQRYLNAVPMPKGLEAICFKACTHYPTLFDHFQRELRTVLLDLQEKSVITDWKSTQSWKLLKKFAKSAQHRAIVRTAVQVPKPTHSVLGIEMDRVKAMQTKIEDFVKHMSELLRIERDAELEFTQEELSAVPKPEEKTDSTKPIEYLVSHGQSQQEQCDTICNLNAISSSTGLGGLHLVLFRAEDKHKLPPTNLSPGDMVCVRTCDRNDGCATSMSSLQGFVYNFGEDGCSITVALESRRGDPTFSKLFGKTVRIDRIQGLADAVTYERNCEALMLLQKKGLHKRNPSINVVATLFGEKEDIALLEQNNIIEWGESKLPEFDDNPRFDKSQLKSLSLGLNKKRPLLIIQGPPGTGKTGLLKQLIVLAVQQGERVLVTAPTNAAVDNMVERLSDTDLNIVRLGNPARIAPAVSSKSLGDIVNNKLYEFKKEFERKKSNLRKDLRLCLKDDTLASGIRQLLKQLGRNFKRKEKETIKNVLSEAHVVLSTNTGATDPLIRELSSFDLVIIDEAGQAIEPSSWIPILQGKRCILAGDQCQLAPVILSREAMEGGLGVSLLERASFLHQGMLTTRLMVQYRMHDAIASWASNEMYDGLLKSHPSVSSHLLRDSPFVKVTWATQCPLLLLDTRMPYGSLFVGCEEHLDPAGTGSFYNDGEADIVVQHVFNLLYSGVSPTAIAVQSPYIAQVQLLRDRFAEYPEASRVEVSTVDSFQGREADAVIISMVRSNTLGAVGFVGNSRRMNVAITRARKHVALVCDSSTICHNTFLARLLRHIRRYGRVQHAEPGDDGPFGSGFGFGLGSPGSSPPLLPSFPNSD
;
A
#
# COMPACT_ATOMS: atom_id res chain seq x y z
N MET A 1 42.58 -42.04 9.93
CA MET A 1 42.34 -42.32 11.37
C MET A 1 43.42 -41.64 12.18
N GLU A 2 43.41 -41.88 13.48
CA GLU A 2 44.51 -41.60 14.41
C GLU A 2 45.91 -41.94 13.85
N ALA A 3 46.94 -41.39 14.48
CA ALA A 3 48.32 -41.56 14.06
C ALA A 3 48.83 -43.01 14.22
N VAL A 4 49.97 -43.27 13.56
CA VAL A 4 50.94 -44.39 13.73
C VAL A 4 50.93 -45.49 12.63
N VAL A 5 52.08 -45.57 11.92
CA VAL A 5 52.70 -46.72 11.19
C VAL A 5 52.17 -47.16 9.80
N CYS A 6 52.88 -46.69 8.76
CA CYS A 6 53.71 -47.43 7.76
C CYS A 6 53.26 -48.71 7.02
N LEU A 7 53.74 -48.82 5.76
CA LEU A 7 53.86 -50.00 4.85
C LEU A 7 52.52 -50.47 4.19
N LEU A 8 52.42 -50.90 2.92
CA LEU A 8 53.39 -51.25 1.86
C LEU A 8 52.83 -51.05 0.41
N CYS A 9 53.68 -51.29 -0.61
CA CYS A 9 53.55 -51.01 -2.06
C CYS A 9 52.49 -51.77 -2.90
N GLY A 10 52.26 -51.30 -4.14
CA GLY A 10 51.69 -52.06 -5.29
C GLY A 10 50.86 -51.20 -6.27
N SER A 11 51.45 -50.51 -7.27
CA SER A 11 51.73 -50.99 -8.65
C SER A 11 50.48 -51.49 -9.42
N SER A 12 49.88 -50.81 -10.43
CA SER A 12 50.37 -50.24 -11.71
C SER A 12 50.52 -51.21 -12.91
N ALA A 13 49.51 -51.27 -13.79
CA ALA A 13 49.57 -51.65 -15.22
C ALA A 13 48.20 -51.25 -15.86
N VAL A 14 48.02 -50.56 -17.00
CA VAL A 14 48.73 -50.35 -18.29
C VAL A 14 48.42 -51.38 -19.40
N SER A 15 47.57 -50.99 -20.36
CA SER A 15 47.69 -51.19 -21.83
C SER A 15 46.51 -50.47 -22.51
N ARG A 16 46.71 -49.54 -23.47
CA ARG A 16 46.99 -49.71 -24.93
C ARG A 16 45.84 -50.41 -25.69
N GLY A 17 45.36 -49.91 -26.83
CA GLY A 17 45.90 -48.82 -27.65
C GLY A 17 44.99 -48.32 -28.79
N THR A 18 45.64 -47.74 -29.80
CA THR A 18 45.15 -46.77 -30.80
C THR A 18 44.76 -47.35 -32.17
N THR A 19 43.86 -46.67 -32.91
CA THR A 19 43.94 -46.49 -34.39
C THR A 19 43.12 -45.27 -34.88
N ARG A 20 43.51 -44.73 -36.03
CA ARG A 20 43.04 -43.53 -36.80
C ARG A 20 43.06 -43.94 -38.31
N PRO A 21 42.81 -43.11 -39.37
CA PRO A 21 41.97 -41.89 -39.58
C PRO A 21 41.24 -41.74 -40.98
N ARG A 22 40.18 -40.88 -41.08
CA ARG A 22 39.83 -39.93 -42.20
C ARG A 22 39.52 -40.45 -43.66
N PRO A 23 39.18 -39.61 -44.69
CA PRO A 23 38.01 -38.69 -44.86
C PRO A 23 37.39 -38.66 -46.32
N TRP A 24 36.43 -37.74 -46.65
CA TRP A 24 36.26 -36.87 -47.88
C TRP A 24 34.80 -36.40 -48.15
N GLN A 25 34.61 -35.32 -48.96
CA GLN A 25 33.35 -34.58 -49.30
C GLN A 25 32.98 -34.76 -50.81
N PRO A 26 32.27 -33.86 -51.59
CA PRO A 26 31.22 -32.82 -51.34
C PRO A 26 30.03 -32.82 -52.37
N THR A 27 29.06 -31.88 -52.30
CA THR A 27 28.49 -30.99 -53.39
C THR A 27 27.05 -30.43 -53.14
N THR A 28 26.65 -29.38 -53.89
CA THR A 28 25.40 -28.55 -53.83
C THR A 28 24.82 -28.38 -55.28
N PRO A 29 23.93 -27.43 -55.73
CA PRO A 29 23.10 -26.36 -55.09
C PRO A 29 21.65 -26.09 -55.71
N VAL A 30 21.03 -24.93 -55.36
CA VAL A 30 20.00 -24.09 -56.08
C VAL A 30 18.48 -24.23 -55.74
N SER A 31 17.72 -23.15 -56.00
CA SER A 31 16.45 -22.65 -55.40
C SER A 31 15.32 -22.30 -56.40
N PHE A 32 14.07 -22.05 -55.94
CA PHE A 32 13.20 -20.86 -56.21
C PHE A 32 11.76 -20.97 -55.60
N SER A 33 10.91 -19.93 -55.77
CA SER A 33 9.69 -19.60 -54.97
C SER A 33 8.32 -19.70 -55.73
N PRO A 34 7.29 -18.84 -55.54
CA PRO A 34 6.07 -19.08 -54.73
C PRO A 34 4.70 -18.95 -55.47
N PHE A 35 3.52 -19.28 -54.86
CA PHE A 35 2.23 -18.52 -54.97
C PHE A 35 0.91 -19.15 -54.36
N LEU A 36 -0.03 -18.26 -53.97
CA LEU A 36 -1.53 -18.26 -54.08
C LEU A 36 -2.50 -19.26 -53.36
N GLN A 37 -3.28 -18.68 -52.42
CA GLN A 37 -4.77 -18.60 -52.33
C GLN A 37 -5.75 -19.76 -51.95
N ARG A 38 -6.74 -19.33 -51.12
CA ARG A 38 -8.23 -19.54 -51.16
C ARG A 38 -8.93 -20.70 -50.41
N HIS A 39 -9.74 -20.29 -49.42
CA HIS A 39 -11.20 -20.52 -49.20
C HIS A 39 -11.88 -21.87 -49.52
N GLY A 40 -12.72 -22.33 -48.56
CA GLY A 40 -13.82 -23.30 -48.73
C GLY A 40 -14.03 -24.12 -47.44
N HIS A 41 -14.85 -23.74 -46.45
CA HIS A 41 -16.34 -23.77 -46.37
C HIS A 41 -17.03 -25.13 -46.59
N LEU A 42 -17.95 -25.44 -45.66
CA LEU A 42 -19.13 -26.33 -45.75
C LEU A 42 -18.97 -27.87 -45.57
N ALA A 43 -19.09 -28.28 -44.31
CA ALA A 43 -20.27 -28.97 -43.75
C ALA A 43 -20.63 -30.43 -44.12
N SER A 44 -21.27 -31.07 -43.13
CA SER A 44 -21.85 -32.42 -43.12
C SER A 44 -20.80 -33.55 -43.13
N SER A 45 -21.07 -34.73 -42.57
CA SER A 45 -22.38 -35.35 -42.30
C SER A 45 -22.29 -36.43 -41.21
N SER A 46 -23.46 -36.84 -40.70
CA SER A 46 -23.73 -38.23 -40.26
C SER A 46 -23.02 -38.72 -38.96
N SER A 47 -23.50 -39.71 -38.22
CA SER A 47 -24.77 -40.47 -38.29
C SER A 47 -24.94 -41.31 -37.02
N PHE A 48 -26.21 -41.52 -36.61
CA PHE A 48 -26.70 -42.75 -35.93
C PHE A 48 -26.09 -43.07 -34.54
N SER A 49 -26.70 -43.82 -33.61
CA SER A 49 -28.05 -44.36 -33.35
C SER A 49 -27.88 -45.27 -32.12
N SER A 50 -28.86 -45.72 -31.31
CA SER A 50 -30.25 -45.38 -31.00
C SER A 50 -30.68 -46.41 -29.93
N PHE A 51 -31.55 -46.05 -28.98
CA PHE A 51 -32.62 -46.89 -28.38
C PHE A 51 -33.34 -45.98 -27.35
N ARG A 52 -34.58 -45.50 -27.52
CA ARG A 52 -35.91 -46.18 -27.58
C ARG A 52 -36.24 -46.89 -26.25
N HIS A 53 -37.46 -46.80 -25.67
CA HIS A 53 -38.76 -46.46 -26.26
C HIS A 53 -39.82 -45.95 -25.22
N LEU A 54 -40.73 -45.06 -25.67
CA LEU A 54 -42.21 -44.97 -25.41
C LEU A 54 -42.74 -44.91 -23.95
N SER A 55 -43.92 -44.31 -23.64
CA SER A 55 -45.19 -44.30 -24.39
C SER A 55 -46.03 -43.00 -24.35
N GLN A 56 -47.06 -42.93 -25.21
CA GLN A 56 -48.01 -41.82 -25.41
C GLN A 56 -49.35 -42.00 -24.65
N LEU A 57 -50.17 -40.92 -24.57
CA LEU A 57 -51.65 -40.81 -24.78
C LEU A 57 -52.07 -39.35 -24.39
N HIS A 58 -52.54 -38.45 -25.28
CA HIS A 58 -53.93 -38.23 -25.78
C HIS A 58 -55.01 -38.17 -24.67
N TYR A 59 -55.77 -37.08 -24.43
CA TYR A 59 -56.81 -36.50 -25.32
C TYR A 59 -57.52 -35.19 -24.77
N ARG A 60 -58.03 -34.33 -25.68
CA ARG A 60 -59.27 -33.46 -25.68
C ARG A 60 -59.56 -32.31 -24.66
N ASN A 61 -59.60 -31.08 -25.24
CA ASN A 61 -60.72 -30.09 -25.40
C ASN A 61 -61.67 -29.58 -24.28
N LEU A 62 -62.21 -28.37 -24.57
CA LEU A 62 -63.29 -27.55 -23.95
C LEU A 62 -62.77 -26.48 -22.94
N SER A 63 -63.24 -25.23 -22.91
CA SER A 63 -64.17 -24.47 -23.77
C SER A 63 -64.04 -22.93 -23.51
N SER A 64 -64.45 -22.09 -24.47
CA SER A 64 -64.66 -20.61 -24.32
C SER A 64 -66.14 -20.33 -23.93
N PRO A 65 -66.76 -19.13 -24.01
CA PRO A 65 -66.29 -17.73 -24.29
C PRO A 65 -66.97 -16.60 -23.43
N HIS A 66 -66.72 -15.31 -23.78
CA HIS A 66 -67.66 -14.14 -23.66
C HIS A 66 -68.15 -13.67 -22.25
N SER A 67 -68.67 -12.45 -21.99
CA SER A 67 -68.76 -11.13 -22.67
C SER A 67 -69.32 -10.04 -21.69
N LEU A 68 -69.56 -8.81 -22.20
CA LEU A 68 -70.26 -7.64 -21.58
C LEU A 68 -69.40 -6.82 -20.58
N SER A 69 -69.15 -5.50 -20.72
CA SER A 69 -70.03 -4.31 -20.96
C SER A 69 -71.02 -4.09 -19.80
N THR A 70 -71.16 -2.92 -19.17
CA THR A 70 -71.39 -1.55 -19.72
C THR A 70 -70.91 -0.48 -18.72
N SER A 71 -70.43 0.70 -19.16
CA SER A 71 -71.10 2.04 -19.13
C SER A 71 -71.70 2.47 -17.76
N THR A 72 -71.74 3.74 -17.35
CA THR A 72 -71.98 4.98 -18.13
C THR A 72 -71.57 6.24 -17.34
N SER A 73 -71.12 7.29 -18.04
CA SER A 73 -71.39 8.75 -17.89
C SER A 73 -71.81 9.39 -16.54
N GLY A 74 -71.46 10.64 -16.21
CA GLY A 74 -70.83 11.72 -17.00
C GLY A 74 -70.33 12.87 -16.08
N ASP A 75 -69.57 13.85 -16.60
CA ASP A 75 -70.02 15.24 -16.90
C ASP A 75 -70.55 16.05 -15.69
N THR A 76 -70.35 17.36 -15.47
CA THR A 76 -69.64 18.51 -16.11
C THR A 76 -69.54 19.65 -15.06
N SER A 77 -68.78 20.77 -15.17
CA SER A 77 -67.52 21.12 -15.85
C SER A 77 -67.04 22.51 -15.35
N GLN A 78 -65.78 22.92 -15.65
CA GLN A 78 -65.23 24.29 -15.47
C GLN A 78 -64.98 24.72 -13.99
N VAL A 79 -64.08 25.64 -13.61
CA VAL A 79 -63.79 26.99 -14.16
C VAL A 79 -62.32 27.42 -13.97
N ARG A 80 -61.78 28.16 -14.96
CA ARG A 80 -60.49 28.90 -14.96
C ARG A 80 -60.55 30.11 -13.99
N ARG A 81 -59.50 30.73 -13.42
CA ARG A 81 -58.36 31.41 -14.10
C ARG A 81 -57.50 32.21 -13.08
N LYS A 82 -56.16 32.18 -13.23
CA LYS A 82 -55.18 33.32 -13.18
C LYS A 82 -55.25 34.46 -12.10
N LYS A 83 -54.14 34.57 -11.31
CA LYS A 83 -53.18 35.73 -11.18
C LYS A 83 -53.69 37.13 -10.65
N PRO A 84 -52.82 38.16 -10.40
CA PRO A 84 -51.40 38.24 -9.94
C PRO A 84 -51.12 39.37 -8.89
N ASN A 85 -49.83 39.77 -8.75
CA ASN A 85 -49.26 41.04 -8.22
C ASN A 85 -49.06 41.18 -6.69
N LYS A 86 -48.14 42.01 -6.14
CA LYS A 86 -46.83 42.63 -6.48
C LYS A 86 -46.70 43.89 -5.59
N LYS A 87 -45.57 44.04 -4.85
CA LYS A 87 -44.89 45.27 -4.31
C LYS A 87 -44.47 45.03 -2.84
N LYS A 88 -43.19 45.11 -2.44
CA LYS A 88 -42.19 46.21 -2.39
C LYS A 88 -42.26 47.06 -1.10
N THR A 89 -41.23 46.90 -0.24
CA THR A 89 -40.54 47.91 0.64
C THR A 89 -41.39 48.67 1.68
N LYS A 90 -40.98 48.87 2.95
CA LYS A 90 -39.69 49.37 3.49
C LYS A 90 -39.44 48.93 4.97
N LYS A 91 -38.19 49.17 5.44
CA LYS A 91 -37.66 49.21 6.83
C LYS A 91 -38.47 50.15 7.78
N PRO A 92 -38.26 50.22 9.13
CA PRO A 92 -37.08 49.76 9.91
C PRO A 92 -37.36 49.11 11.30
N ALA A 93 -36.26 48.84 12.03
CA ALA A 93 -36.07 48.92 13.51
C ALA A 93 -35.63 47.64 14.26
N LYS A 94 -34.57 47.86 15.05
CA LYS A 94 -34.16 47.27 16.34
C LYS A 94 -35.36 47.07 17.32
N VAL A 95 -35.34 46.28 18.40
CA VAL A 95 -34.32 45.49 19.15
C VAL A 95 -35.05 44.56 20.15
N GLU A 96 -34.36 43.55 20.75
CA GLU A 96 -34.84 42.71 21.90
C GLU A 96 -36.11 41.85 21.64
N GLU A 97 -36.47 40.82 22.40
CA GLU A 97 -35.76 39.70 23.08
C GLU A 97 -36.79 38.56 23.31
N GLU A 98 -36.38 37.40 23.83
CA GLU A 98 -37.20 36.28 24.36
C GLU A 98 -38.06 35.36 23.44
N ASP A 99 -37.72 34.07 23.52
CA ASP A 99 -38.52 32.83 23.60
C ASP A 99 -39.88 32.65 22.91
N GLY A 100 -39.97 31.55 22.13
CA GLY A 100 -41.22 31.02 21.59
C GLY A 100 -41.05 29.73 20.79
N VAL A 101 -40.97 28.58 21.46
CA VAL A 101 -40.96 27.25 20.79
C VAL A 101 -42.32 27.01 20.11
N CYS A 102 -42.32 26.91 18.78
CA CYS A 102 -43.52 26.61 18.00
C CYS A 102 -43.46 25.18 17.43
N ILE A 103 -44.48 24.36 17.76
CA ILE A 103 -44.57 22.94 17.38
C ILE A 103 -45.21 22.79 15.99
N PRO A 104 -44.59 22.07 15.02
CA PRO A 104 -45.26 21.69 13.77
C PRO A 104 -46.31 20.59 14.00
N SER A 105 -47.43 20.67 13.27
CA SER A 105 -48.63 19.84 13.47
C SER A 105 -48.49 18.38 13.02
N VAL A 106 -49.50 17.57 13.37
CA VAL A 106 -49.42 16.10 13.51
C VAL A 106 -49.60 15.30 12.20
N GLU A 107 -49.92 15.94 11.07
CA GLU A 107 -50.54 15.25 9.92
C GLU A 107 -49.58 14.65 8.86
N GLU A 108 -48.26 14.82 8.94
CA GLU A 108 -47.30 14.21 8.00
C GLU A 108 -46.71 12.85 8.45
N ALA A 109 -47.18 12.28 9.57
CA ALA A 109 -46.61 11.06 10.16
C ALA A 109 -47.55 9.84 10.09
N SER A 110 -47.78 9.30 8.88
CA SER A 110 -48.48 8.01 8.70
C SER A 110 -48.03 7.25 7.44
N ILE A 111 -46.79 6.72 7.48
CA ILE A 111 -46.31 5.73 6.51
C ILE A 111 -46.39 4.34 7.15
N ARG A 112 -47.20 3.44 6.57
CA ARG A 112 -47.42 2.08 7.07
C ARG A 112 -46.15 1.23 6.99
N VAL A 113 -45.84 0.51 8.07
CA VAL A 113 -44.59 -0.26 8.25
C VAL A 113 -44.55 -1.58 7.46
N GLU A 114 -45.70 -2.10 6.99
CA GLU A 114 -45.83 -3.50 6.54
C GLU A 114 -45.36 -3.83 5.11
N THR A 115 -44.88 -2.86 4.31
CA THR A 115 -44.52 -3.11 2.89
C THR A 115 -43.01 -3.13 2.59
N VAL A 116 -42.14 -3.12 3.62
CA VAL A 116 -40.68 -3.01 3.45
C VAL A 116 -39.99 -4.35 3.10
N TYR A 117 -40.62 -5.50 3.39
CA TYR A 117 -40.00 -6.84 3.28
C TYR A 117 -40.08 -7.51 1.88
N GLN A 118 -39.62 -6.83 0.81
CA GLN A 118 -39.47 -7.49 -0.51
C GLN A 118 -38.20 -7.14 -1.32
N ASN A 119 -37.23 -6.38 -0.80
CA ASN A 119 -36.04 -5.98 -1.60
C ASN A 119 -34.69 -6.03 -0.84
N GLY A 120 -34.30 -7.19 -0.31
CA GLY A 120 -32.90 -7.66 -0.22
C GLY A 120 -31.83 -6.81 0.51
N ASP A 121 -32.20 -5.69 1.12
CA ASP A 121 -31.38 -4.82 1.96
C ASP A 121 -32.15 -4.62 3.27
N PRO A 122 -31.76 -5.27 4.39
CA PRO A 122 -32.61 -5.31 5.57
C PRO A 122 -32.82 -3.96 6.26
N LEU A 123 -31.89 -3.01 6.06
CA LEU A 123 -31.89 -1.72 6.75
C LEU A 123 -31.16 -0.66 5.91
N GLY A 124 -31.82 0.46 5.61
CA GLY A 124 -31.21 1.66 5.00
C GLY A 124 -30.23 2.40 5.93
N LYS A 125 -29.25 1.69 6.50
CA LYS A 125 -28.42 2.12 7.64
C LYS A 125 -27.69 3.46 7.45
N LYS A 126 -27.46 3.92 6.22
CA LYS A 126 -26.64 5.11 5.93
C LYS A 126 -27.37 6.45 6.09
N GLU A 127 -28.71 6.46 6.09
CA GLU A 127 -29.50 7.66 6.48
C GLU A 127 -30.20 7.41 7.83
N LEU A 128 -30.77 6.21 8.06
CA LEU A 128 -31.31 5.82 9.37
C LEU A 128 -30.25 6.01 10.49
N GLY A 129 -29.02 5.56 10.24
CA GLY A 129 -27.91 5.69 11.20
C GLY A 129 -27.46 7.13 11.43
N LYS A 130 -27.62 8.06 10.48
CA LYS A 130 -27.25 9.48 10.68
C LYS A 130 -28.21 10.19 11.61
N CYS A 131 -29.51 9.92 11.49
CA CYS A 131 -30.51 10.46 12.41
C CYS A 131 -30.26 9.96 13.83
N VAL A 132 -29.97 8.67 14.00
CA VAL A 132 -29.63 8.06 15.30
C VAL A 132 -28.30 8.60 15.85
N VAL A 133 -27.25 8.69 15.03
CA VAL A 133 -25.94 9.24 15.46
C VAL A 133 -26.03 10.72 15.83
N ARG A 134 -26.77 11.53 15.06
CA ARG A 134 -27.01 12.94 15.40
C ARG A 134 -27.81 13.07 16.70
N TRP A 135 -28.81 12.22 16.90
CA TRP A 135 -29.58 12.16 18.13
C TRP A 135 -28.71 11.78 19.34
N ILE A 136 -27.81 10.80 19.20
CA ILE A 136 -26.82 10.43 20.23
C ILE A 136 -25.85 11.59 20.50
N SER A 137 -25.24 12.19 19.48
CA SER A 137 -24.32 13.32 19.66
C SER A 137 -25.00 14.54 20.31
N LEU A 138 -26.27 14.82 20.04
CA LEU A 138 -27.01 15.87 20.72
C LEU A 138 -27.22 15.55 22.21
N GLY A 139 -27.61 14.32 22.56
CA GLY A 139 -27.76 13.91 23.96
C GLY A 139 -26.43 13.86 24.71
N MET A 140 -25.38 13.33 24.08
CA MET A 140 -24.03 13.25 24.67
C MET A 140 -23.35 14.62 24.75
N GLY A 141 -23.64 15.53 23.81
CA GLY A 141 -23.19 16.92 23.85
C GLY A 141 -23.84 17.71 24.99
N SER A 142 -25.14 17.49 25.23
CA SER A 142 -25.83 18.05 26.41
C SER A 142 -25.22 17.55 27.72
N MET A 143 -24.97 16.23 27.83
CA MET A 143 -24.29 15.64 28.99
C MET A 143 -22.86 16.19 29.17
N ALA A 144 -22.12 16.41 28.08
CA ALA A 144 -20.78 16.96 28.09
C ALA A 144 -20.72 18.43 28.54
N ALA A 145 -21.69 19.25 28.09
CA ALA A 145 -21.83 20.63 28.50
C ALA A 145 -22.16 20.75 30.00
N ASP A 146 -23.00 19.87 30.53
CA ASP A 146 -23.36 19.81 31.95
C ASP A 146 -22.13 19.48 32.83
N PHE A 147 -21.31 18.50 32.43
CA PHE A 147 -20.04 18.18 33.10
C PHE A 147 -19.09 19.39 33.14
N ALA A 148 -18.87 20.04 31.99
CA ALA A 148 -18.00 21.21 31.91
C ALA A 148 -18.56 22.40 32.71
N SER A 149 -19.88 22.63 32.70
CA SER A 149 -20.50 23.70 33.47
C SER A 149 -20.44 23.46 34.98
N ALA A 150 -20.61 22.23 35.45
CA ALA A 150 -20.51 21.90 36.87
C ALA A 150 -19.08 22.10 37.39
N GLU A 151 -18.06 21.86 36.57
CA GLU A 151 -16.67 22.16 36.89
C GLU A 151 -16.41 23.67 37.00
N LEU A 152 -16.90 24.46 36.04
CA LEU A 152 -16.76 25.94 36.07
C LEU A 152 -17.47 26.59 37.27
N LYS A 153 -18.55 25.99 37.76
CA LYS A 153 -19.31 26.47 38.94
C LYS A 153 -18.75 25.97 40.28
N GLY A 154 -17.80 25.02 40.27
CA GLY A 154 -17.30 24.36 41.48
C GLY A 154 -18.26 23.32 42.09
N GLU A 155 -19.34 22.96 41.39
CA GLU A 155 -20.38 22.02 41.84
C GLU A 155 -20.05 20.55 41.49
N PHE A 156 -18.81 20.27 41.07
CA PHE A 156 -18.40 19.00 40.48
C PHE A 156 -18.52 17.78 41.42
N ASP A 157 -18.42 17.98 42.73
CA ASP A 157 -18.63 16.90 43.71
C ASP A 157 -20.10 16.53 43.89
N GLU A 158 -21.05 17.45 43.67
CA GLU A 158 -22.48 17.10 43.59
C GLU A 158 -22.76 16.25 42.34
N LEU A 159 -22.12 16.59 41.22
CA LEU A 159 -22.22 15.80 39.98
C LEU A 159 -21.65 14.38 40.16
N ARG A 160 -20.55 14.19 40.89
CA ARG A 160 -20.06 12.84 41.28
C ARG A 160 -21.08 12.05 42.09
N LEU A 161 -21.74 12.70 43.04
CA LEU A 161 -22.74 12.09 43.91
C LEU A 161 -23.99 11.68 43.10
N ARG A 162 -24.44 12.52 42.16
CA ARG A 162 -25.51 12.21 41.20
C ARG A 162 -25.17 11.03 40.27
N LEU A 163 -23.89 10.79 39.97
CA LEU A 163 -23.40 9.66 39.17
C LEU A 163 -23.31 8.34 39.97
N GLY A 164 -23.65 8.34 41.26
CA GLY A 164 -23.59 7.14 42.12
C GLY A 164 -22.18 6.79 42.61
N MET A 165 -21.27 7.77 42.63
CA MET A 165 -19.92 7.60 43.18
C MET A 165 -19.89 8.09 44.62
N GLU A 166 -20.02 7.19 45.61
CA GLU A 166 -19.84 7.58 47.01
C GLU A 166 -18.41 8.05 47.29
N PRO A 167 -18.23 9.08 48.16
CA PRO A 167 -16.92 9.47 48.64
C PRO A 167 -16.37 8.39 49.57
N THR A 168 -15.28 7.73 49.18
CA THR A 168 -14.59 6.75 50.04
C THR A 168 -14.07 7.42 51.31
N PRO A 169 -14.50 7.02 52.52
CA PRO A 169 -13.88 7.46 53.77
C PRO A 169 -12.50 6.82 53.92
N ASN A 170 -11.56 7.52 54.55
CA ASN A 170 -10.27 6.94 54.94
C ASN A 170 -10.45 5.84 55.99
N GLY A 171 -9.78 4.69 55.86
CA GLY A 171 -9.58 3.79 57.00
C GLY A 171 -9.37 2.31 56.69
N ASN A 172 -8.34 1.74 57.33
CA ASN A 172 -8.01 0.31 57.41
C ASN A 172 -9.20 -0.63 57.68
N GLY A 173 -9.17 -1.84 57.11
CA GLY A 173 -10.08 -2.92 57.52
C GLY A 173 -9.79 -4.27 56.83
N ASN A 174 -9.35 -5.26 57.61
CA ASN A 174 -9.09 -6.63 57.16
C ASN A 174 -10.34 -7.51 57.35
N SER A 175 -10.75 -8.32 56.35
CA SER A 175 -11.46 -9.61 56.51
C SER A 175 -11.97 -10.16 55.16
N GLY A 176 -12.04 -11.49 55.04
CA GLY A 176 -12.52 -12.18 53.83
C GLY A 176 -13.80 -12.99 54.06
N GLY A 177 -14.34 -13.59 53.00
CA GLY A 177 -15.48 -14.50 53.09
C GLY A 177 -16.01 -14.98 51.72
N ASN A 178 -16.03 -16.30 51.52
CA ASN A 178 -16.66 -16.95 50.36
C ASN A 178 -18.17 -16.68 50.29
N ARG A 179 -18.73 -16.61 49.07
CA ARG A 179 -20.09 -17.14 48.79
C ARG A 179 -20.26 -17.52 47.32
N THR A 180 -21.12 -18.52 47.11
CA THR A 180 -21.31 -19.25 45.84
C THR A 180 -22.66 -18.97 45.20
N GLY A 181 -22.69 -18.86 43.87
CA GLY A 181 -23.80 -19.37 43.06
C GLY A 181 -24.90 -18.39 42.64
N VAL A 182 -25.53 -18.76 41.51
CA VAL A 182 -26.69 -18.16 40.83
C VAL A 182 -26.42 -16.86 40.08
N ALA A 183 -26.88 -16.82 38.83
CA ALA A 183 -26.80 -15.66 37.96
C ALA A 183 -27.83 -14.60 38.34
N SER A 184 -27.35 -13.45 38.80
CA SER A 184 -28.05 -12.18 38.73
C SER A 184 -27.15 -11.16 38.04
N VAL A 185 -27.69 -10.45 37.05
CA VAL A 185 -27.03 -9.24 36.54
C VAL A 185 -27.25 -8.17 37.61
N SER A 186 -26.20 -7.87 38.38
CA SER A 186 -26.27 -6.86 39.44
C SER A 186 -26.46 -5.47 38.84
N MET A 187 -27.21 -4.63 39.56
CA MET A 187 -27.69 -3.30 39.12
C MET A 187 -26.58 -2.27 38.83
N GLU A 188 -25.31 -2.65 38.97
CA GLU A 188 -24.13 -1.78 38.95
C GLU A 188 -23.54 -1.56 37.54
N ASP A 189 -23.70 -2.54 36.64
CA ASP A 189 -23.14 -2.53 35.27
C ASP A 189 -23.72 -1.43 34.35
N LEU A 190 -24.76 -0.73 34.80
CA LEU A 190 -25.56 0.20 34.01
C LEU A 190 -25.39 1.68 34.38
N THR A 191 -24.57 2.03 35.38
CA THR A 191 -24.46 3.41 35.91
C THR A 191 -24.27 4.49 34.82
N PHE A 192 -23.27 4.39 33.95
CA PHE A 192 -23.06 5.37 32.87
C PHE A 192 -24.22 5.41 31.85
N VAL A 193 -24.77 4.24 31.49
CA VAL A 193 -25.86 4.11 30.52
C VAL A 193 -27.17 4.70 31.06
N ILE A 194 -27.49 4.47 32.34
CA ILE A 194 -28.65 5.05 33.03
C ILE A 194 -28.58 6.59 33.04
N GLN A 195 -27.39 7.14 33.26
CA GLN A 195 -27.20 8.59 33.26
C GLN A 195 -27.31 9.16 31.84
N ALA A 196 -26.61 8.55 30.88
CA ALA A 196 -26.73 8.88 29.45
C ALA A 196 -28.20 8.83 28.96
N GLN A 197 -29.00 7.88 29.46
CA GLN A 197 -30.42 7.76 29.10
C GLN A 197 -31.24 9.00 29.44
N ARG A 198 -30.91 9.74 30.52
CA ARG A 198 -31.63 10.97 30.90
C ARG A 198 -31.48 12.05 29.83
N TYR A 199 -30.24 12.31 29.39
CA TYR A 199 -29.94 13.29 28.36
C TYR A 199 -30.43 12.84 26.97
N LEU A 200 -30.37 11.54 26.66
CA LEU A 200 -30.93 10.98 25.43
C LEU A 200 -32.46 11.08 25.37
N ASN A 201 -33.17 10.80 26.47
CA ASN A 201 -34.63 10.91 26.55
C ASN A 201 -35.11 12.37 26.42
N ALA A 202 -34.29 13.35 26.81
CA ALA A 202 -34.59 14.77 26.63
C ALA A 202 -34.52 15.22 25.17
N VAL A 203 -33.78 14.51 24.30
CA VAL A 203 -33.75 14.78 22.86
C VAL A 203 -34.87 13.97 22.19
N PRO A 204 -35.79 14.59 21.41
CA PRO A 204 -36.87 13.85 20.77
C PRO A 204 -36.34 12.80 19.81
N MET A 205 -36.75 11.53 20.00
CA MET A 205 -36.33 10.42 19.14
C MET A 205 -36.81 10.64 17.69
N PRO A 206 -35.99 10.29 16.67
CA PRO A 206 -36.43 10.30 15.29
C PRO A 206 -37.58 9.30 15.06
N LYS A 207 -38.73 9.81 14.60
CA LYS A 207 -39.93 9.00 14.33
C LYS A 207 -39.66 7.87 13.35
N GLY A 208 -40.09 6.66 13.68
CA GLY A 208 -39.88 5.43 12.90
C GLY A 208 -38.52 4.76 13.10
N LEU A 209 -37.63 5.30 13.95
CA LEU A 209 -36.31 4.74 14.28
C LEU A 209 -36.18 4.32 15.75
N GLU A 210 -37.27 4.33 16.51
CA GLU A 210 -37.31 4.17 17.96
C GLU A 210 -36.60 2.87 18.40
N ALA A 211 -36.88 1.74 17.73
CA ALA A 211 -36.23 0.46 18.02
C ALA A 211 -34.71 0.46 17.80
N ILE A 212 -34.19 1.30 16.89
CA ILE A 212 -32.75 1.46 16.65
C ILE A 212 -32.16 2.41 17.69
N CYS A 213 -32.86 3.48 18.07
CA CYS A 213 -32.46 4.37 19.16
C CYS A 213 -32.37 3.59 20.49
N PHE A 214 -33.41 2.82 20.87
CA PHE A 214 -33.40 1.96 22.06
C PHE A 214 -32.27 0.91 22.04
N LYS A 215 -31.90 0.40 20.87
CA LYS A 215 -30.74 -0.51 20.73
C LYS A 215 -29.39 0.21 20.85
N ALA A 216 -29.31 1.49 20.49
CA ALA A 216 -28.10 2.29 20.69
C ALA A 216 -27.96 2.79 22.14
N CYS A 217 -29.08 3.16 22.77
CA CYS A 217 -29.20 3.47 24.21
C CYS A 217 -28.61 2.39 25.11
N THR A 218 -28.73 1.12 24.73
CA THR A 218 -28.26 -0.02 25.52
C THR A 218 -26.81 -0.41 25.21
N HIS A 219 -26.13 0.29 24.30
CA HIS A 219 -24.77 -0.06 23.85
C HIS A 219 -23.69 0.86 24.44
N TYR A 220 -23.23 0.52 25.65
CA TYR A 220 -22.24 1.28 26.43
C TYR A 220 -21.05 1.83 25.60
N PRO A 221 -20.32 1.04 24.78
CA PRO A 221 -19.14 1.54 24.06
C PRO A 221 -19.46 2.68 23.08
N THR A 222 -20.61 2.61 22.41
CA THR A 222 -21.02 3.65 21.44
C THR A 222 -21.36 4.96 22.14
N LEU A 223 -22.06 4.90 23.27
CA LEU A 223 -22.39 6.09 24.06
C LEU A 223 -21.13 6.71 24.68
N PHE A 224 -20.23 5.88 25.21
CA PHE A 224 -18.99 6.32 25.83
C PHE A 224 -18.04 7.00 24.82
N ASP A 225 -17.88 6.43 23.62
CA ASP A 225 -17.07 7.02 22.54
C ASP A 225 -17.63 8.36 22.05
N HIS A 226 -18.95 8.49 21.93
CA HIS A 226 -19.59 9.76 21.59
C HIS A 226 -19.38 10.79 22.71
N PHE A 227 -19.67 10.44 23.96
CA PHE A 227 -19.45 11.32 25.11
C PHE A 227 -17.99 11.80 25.24
N GLN A 228 -17.01 10.90 25.06
CA GLN A 228 -15.59 11.27 25.07
C GLN A 228 -15.24 12.30 23.99
N ARG A 229 -15.86 12.23 22.81
CA ARG A 229 -15.65 13.19 21.72
C ARG A 229 -16.30 14.53 22.05
N GLU A 230 -17.57 14.55 22.40
CA GLU A 230 -18.29 15.80 22.70
C GLU A 230 -17.67 16.53 23.92
N LEU A 231 -17.27 15.80 24.97
CA LEU A 231 -16.59 16.40 26.13
C LEU A 231 -15.24 17.00 25.76
N ARG A 232 -14.45 16.36 24.88
CA ARG A 232 -13.21 16.96 24.36
C ARG A 232 -13.51 18.25 23.58
N THR A 233 -14.53 18.27 22.73
CA THR A 233 -14.93 19.45 21.96
C THR A 233 -15.33 20.62 22.87
N VAL A 234 -16.19 20.38 23.86
CA VAL A 234 -16.64 21.42 24.81
C VAL A 234 -15.48 22.00 25.62
N LEU A 235 -14.57 21.15 26.12
CA LEU A 235 -13.43 21.64 26.91
C LEU A 235 -12.40 22.38 26.02
N LEU A 236 -12.22 22.00 24.76
CA LEU A 236 -11.38 22.74 23.81
C LEU A 236 -11.95 24.14 23.51
N ASP A 237 -13.27 24.25 23.25
CA ASP A 237 -13.95 25.53 23.04
C ASP A 237 -13.83 26.47 24.26
N LEU A 238 -13.87 25.93 25.48
CA LEU A 238 -13.62 26.69 26.71
C LEU A 238 -12.15 27.14 26.86
N GLN A 239 -11.19 26.36 26.35
CA GLN A 239 -9.78 26.75 26.33
C GLN A 239 -9.49 27.81 25.25
N GLU A 240 -10.08 27.69 24.07
CA GLU A 240 -10.00 28.71 23.01
C GLU A 240 -10.59 30.05 23.47
N LYS A 241 -11.60 30.02 24.33
CA LYS A 241 -12.18 31.20 25.00
C LYS A 241 -11.41 31.67 26.25
N SER A 242 -10.25 31.08 26.54
CA SER A 242 -9.41 31.38 27.71
C SER A 242 -10.09 31.21 29.07
N VAL A 243 -11.17 30.43 29.14
CA VAL A 243 -11.90 30.15 30.39
C VAL A 243 -11.18 29.09 31.24
N ILE A 244 -10.45 28.19 30.58
CA ILE A 244 -9.59 27.18 31.21
C ILE A 244 -8.19 27.20 30.58
N THR A 245 -7.16 26.87 31.35
CA THR A 245 -5.74 26.93 30.90
C THR A 245 -5.30 25.70 30.10
N ASP A 246 -5.67 24.50 30.54
CA ASP A 246 -5.45 23.24 29.83
C ASP A 246 -6.63 22.29 30.03
N TRP A 247 -7.32 21.96 28.94
CA TRP A 247 -8.44 21.04 28.89
C TRP A 247 -8.09 19.64 29.43
N LYS A 248 -6.83 19.17 29.29
CA LYS A 248 -6.37 17.88 29.81
C LYS A 248 -6.26 17.86 31.34
N SER A 249 -6.07 19.03 31.97
CA SER A 249 -5.92 19.20 33.41
C SER A 249 -7.25 19.20 34.18
N THR A 250 -8.38 19.32 33.49
CA THR A 250 -9.74 19.43 34.06
C THR A 250 -10.17 18.19 34.86
N GLN A 251 -10.99 18.40 35.89
CA GLN A 251 -11.61 17.34 36.69
C GLN A 251 -12.56 16.46 35.86
N SER A 252 -13.30 17.06 34.93
CA SER A 252 -14.19 16.37 33.98
C SER A 252 -13.41 15.37 33.13
N TRP A 253 -12.29 15.80 32.54
CA TRP A 253 -11.45 14.93 31.72
C TRP A 253 -10.73 13.86 32.56
N LYS A 254 -10.23 14.21 33.74
CA LYS A 254 -9.65 13.26 34.71
C LYS A 254 -10.66 12.19 35.14
N LEU A 255 -11.92 12.56 35.36
CA LEU A 255 -13.00 11.63 35.71
C LEU A 255 -13.33 10.68 34.56
N LEU A 256 -13.42 11.19 33.32
CA LEU A 256 -13.58 10.35 32.12
C LEU A 256 -12.43 9.33 31.99
N LYS A 257 -11.18 9.76 32.21
CA LYS A 257 -10.02 8.85 32.19
C LYS A 257 -10.03 7.85 33.36
N LYS A 258 -10.64 8.17 34.50
CA LYS A 258 -10.89 7.22 35.60
C LYS A 258 -11.96 6.18 35.20
N PHE A 259 -13.04 6.59 34.54
CA PHE A 259 -14.03 5.67 33.97
C PHE A 259 -13.43 4.71 32.93
N ALA A 260 -12.65 5.21 31.97
CA ALA A 260 -11.97 4.37 30.97
C ALA A 260 -10.99 3.35 31.59
N LYS A 261 -10.42 3.66 32.76
CA LYS A 261 -9.54 2.74 33.52
C LYS A 261 -10.29 1.83 34.50
N SER A 262 -11.60 1.97 34.67
CA SER A 262 -12.35 1.20 35.67
C SER A 262 -12.37 -0.31 35.37
N ALA A 263 -12.66 -1.14 36.37
CA ALA A 263 -12.82 -2.57 36.17
C ALA A 263 -14.07 -2.88 35.33
N GLN A 264 -15.14 -2.10 35.49
CA GLN A 264 -16.41 -2.24 34.76
C GLN A 264 -16.23 -1.95 33.25
N HIS A 265 -15.54 -0.86 32.89
CA HIS A 265 -15.22 -0.55 31.48
C HIS A 265 -14.42 -1.69 30.83
N ARG A 266 -13.41 -2.22 31.55
CA ARG A 266 -12.62 -3.37 31.10
C ARG A 266 -13.41 -4.68 31.07
N ALA A 267 -14.42 -4.86 31.92
CA ALA A 267 -15.30 -6.03 31.90
C ALA A 267 -16.25 -6.00 30.71
N ILE A 268 -16.92 -4.88 30.43
CA ILE A 268 -17.86 -4.72 29.30
C ILE A 268 -17.13 -4.91 27.96
N VAL A 269 -15.90 -4.40 27.82
CA VAL A 269 -15.04 -4.67 26.65
C VAL A 269 -14.69 -6.15 26.53
N ARG A 270 -14.51 -6.89 27.64
CA ARG A 270 -14.28 -8.34 27.64
C ARG A 270 -15.52 -9.18 27.35
N THR A 271 -16.73 -8.72 27.70
CA THR A 271 -17.97 -9.49 27.43
C THR A 271 -18.26 -9.60 25.92
N ALA A 272 -17.76 -8.67 25.10
CA ALA A 272 -17.73 -8.78 23.64
C ALA A 272 -16.65 -9.77 23.10
N VAL A 273 -15.85 -10.36 23.98
CA VAL A 273 -14.73 -11.27 23.70
C VAL A 273 -14.97 -12.62 24.38
N GLN A 274 -15.97 -13.37 23.90
CA GLN A 274 -15.98 -14.82 24.17
C GLN A 274 -14.88 -15.50 23.33
N VAL A 275 -13.79 -15.85 24.00
CA VAL A 275 -12.66 -16.60 23.42
C VAL A 275 -13.09 -18.06 23.19
N PRO A 276 -13.05 -18.58 21.94
CA PRO A 276 -13.24 -20.01 21.69
C PRO A 276 -12.08 -20.81 22.28
N LYS A 277 -12.36 -21.93 22.93
CA LYS A 277 -11.32 -22.78 23.55
C LYS A 277 -10.35 -23.32 22.48
N PRO A 278 -9.01 -23.18 22.65
CA PRO A 278 -8.03 -23.84 21.79
C PRO A 278 -8.07 -25.37 21.98
N THR A 279 -7.63 -26.15 20.99
CA THR A 279 -7.93 -27.60 20.89
C THR A 279 -6.71 -28.51 20.78
N HIS A 280 -6.63 -29.50 21.67
CA HIS A 280 -5.60 -30.55 21.78
C HIS A 280 -5.36 -31.38 20.50
N SER A 281 -6.44 -31.81 19.85
CA SER A 281 -6.45 -33.03 19.02
C SER A 281 -5.92 -32.89 17.58
N VAL A 282 -5.38 -31.73 17.21
CA VAL A 282 -4.89 -31.46 15.84
C VAL A 282 -3.38 -31.43 15.76
N LEU A 283 -2.72 -30.92 16.79
CA LEU A 283 -1.27 -30.75 16.84
C LEU A 283 -0.56 -31.90 17.57
N GLY A 284 -1.30 -32.74 18.30
CA GLY A 284 -0.68 -33.77 19.16
C GLY A 284 0.16 -33.19 20.30
N ILE A 285 -0.16 -31.95 20.70
CA ILE A 285 0.54 -31.18 21.74
C ILE A 285 -0.39 -31.05 22.96
N GLU A 286 0.19 -31.20 24.16
CA GLU A 286 -0.49 -31.08 25.44
C GLU A 286 -1.26 -29.76 25.60
N MET A 287 -2.42 -29.79 26.26
CA MET A 287 -3.30 -28.63 26.38
C MET A 287 -2.63 -27.42 27.02
N ASP A 288 -1.68 -27.62 27.94
CA ASP A 288 -1.02 -26.52 28.65
C ASP A 288 0.06 -25.83 27.80
N ARG A 289 0.75 -26.56 26.92
CA ARG A 289 1.61 -25.98 25.88
C ARG A 289 0.80 -25.17 24.86
N VAL A 290 -0.36 -25.68 24.44
CA VAL A 290 -1.28 -24.95 23.54
C VAL A 290 -1.81 -23.67 24.21
N LYS A 291 -2.11 -23.69 25.52
CA LYS A 291 -2.43 -22.47 26.29
C LYS A 291 -1.25 -21.50 26.33
N ALA A 292 -0.03 -21.99 26.59
CA ALA A 292 1.17 -21.15 26.64
C ALA A 292 1.44 -20.46 25.29
N MET A 293 1.30 -21.16 24.17
CA MET A 293 1.34 -20.56 22.82
C MET A 293 0.24 -19.52 22.64
N GLN A 294 -1.00 -19.79 23.08
CA GLN A 294 -2.10 -18.82 23.00
C GLN A 294 -1.81 -17.55 23.82
N THR A 295 -1.24 -17.68 25.03
CA THR A 295 -0.81 -16.52 25.84
C THR A 295 0.28 -15.71 25.15
N LYS A 296 1.29 -16.37 24.57
CA LYS A 296 2.32 -15.69 23.75
C LYS A 296 1.73 -14.93 22.57
N ILE A 297 0.71 -15.49 21.90
CA ILE A 297 -0.02 -14.82 20.81
C ILE A 297 -0.80 -13.59 21.35
N GLU A 298 -1.45 -13.70 22.51
CA GLU A 298 -2.22 -12.61 23.12
C GLU A 298 -1.34 -11.45 23.56
N ASP A 299 -0.19 -11.72 24.19
CA ASP A 299 0.79 -10.71 24.57
C ASP A 299 1.43 -10.05 23.35
N PHE A 300 1.81 -10.84 22.34
CA PHE A 300 2.31 -10.34 21.05
C PHE A 300 1.30 -9.42 20.35
N VAL A 301 0.04 -9.84 20.23
CA VAL A 301 -1.02 -9.06 19.59
C VAL A 301 -1.28 -7.76 20.35
N LYS A 302 -1.31 -7.82 21.69
CA LYS A 302 -1.46 -6.63 22.54
C LYS A 302 -0.30 -5.65 22.36
N HIS A 303 0.95 -6.14 22.36
CA HIS A 303 2.15 -5.32 22.17
C HIS A 303 2.15 -4.66 20.79
N MET A 304 2.02 -5.45 19.72
CA MET A 304 2.04 -4.93 18.34
C MET A 304 0.87 -3.98 18.03
N SER A 305 -0.31 -4.19 18.63
CA SER A 305 -1.44 -3.26 18.47
C SER A 305 -1.19 -1.90 19.14
N GLU A 306 -0.43 -1.87 20.23
CA GLU A 306 -0.02 -0.64 20.90
C GLU A 306 1.03 0.10 20.06
N LEU A 307 2.07 -0.60 19.57
CA LEU A 307 3.08 0.01 18.70
C LEU A 307 2.49 0.57 17.40
N LEU A 308 1.57 -0.18 16.76
CA LEU A 308 0.85 0.32 15.59
C LEU A 308 0.05 1.60 15.89
N ARG A 309 -0.51 1.73 17.10
CA ARG A 309 -1.25 2.93 17.49
C ARG A 309 -0.31 4.11 17.67
N ILE A 310 0.81 3.90 18.36
CA ILE A 310 1.86 4.91 18.56
C ILE A 310 2.39 5.40 17.20
N GLU A 311 2.66 4.48 16.27
CA GLU A 311 3.12 4.80 14.91
C GLU A 311 2.08 5.63 14.13
N ARG A 312 0.82 5.17 14.11
CA ARG A 312 -0.29 5.90 13.47
C ARG A 312 -0.48 7.29 14.08
N ASP A 313 -0.39 7.42 15.39
CA ASP A 313 -0.60 8.69 16.07
C ASP A 313 0.57 9.65 15.76
N ALA A 314 1.81 9.16 15.67
CA ALA A 314 2.96 9.94 15.21
C ALA A 314 2.88 10.33 13.72
N GLU A 315 2.38 9.45 12.84
CA GLU A 315 2.12 9.75 11.42
C GLU A 315 1.03 10.83 11.25
N LEU A 316 -0.02 10.77 12.06
CA LEU A 316 -1.07 11.79 12.10
C LEU A 316 -0.57 13.12 12.69
N GLU A 317 0.31 13.09 13.69
CA GLU A 317 0.95 14.29 14.24
C GLU A 317 1.91 14.91 13.22
N PHE A 318 2.79 14.13 12.59
CA PHE A 318 3.71 14.60 11.53
C PHE A 318 2.96 15.24 10.35
N THR A 319 1.94 14.56 9.81
CA THR A 319 1.14 15.12 8.71
C THR A 319 0.34 16.36 9.13
N GLN A 320 -0.09 16.45 10.40
CA GLN A 320 -0.71 17.66 10.94
C GLN A 320 0.31 18.80 11.14
N GLU A 321 1.54 18.49 11.53
CA GLU A 321 2.64 19.46 11.66
C GLU A 321 3.02 20.05 10.29
N GLU A 322 3.23 19.23 9.26
CA GLU A 322 3.49 19.70 7.88
C GLU A 322 2.35 20.63 7.37
N LEU A 323 1.09 20.25 7.61
CA LEU A 323 -0.08 21.07 7.28
C LEU A 323 -0.17 22.38 8.09
N SER A 324 0.49 22.44 9.26
CA SER A 324 0.50 23.61 10.14
C SER A 324 1.70 24.54 9.94
N ALA A 325 2.79 24.02 9.38
CA ALA A 325 4.00 24.76 9.05
C ALA A 325 3.82 25.72 7.85
N VAL A 326 2.70 25.59 7.13
CA VAL A 326 2.30 26.48 6.04
C VAL A 326 2.05 27.90 6.58
N PRO A 327 2.76 28.94 6.10
CA PRO A 327 2.53 30.31 6.55
C PRO A 327 1.09 30.75 6.34
N LYS A 328 0.46 31.30 7.39
CA LYS A 328 -0.81 32.02 7.24
C LYS A 328 -0.53 33.34 6.53
N PRO A 329 -1.26 33.68 5.45
CA PRO A 329 -1.07 34.97 4.78
C PRO A 329 -1.47 36.10 5.73
N GLU A 330 -0.61 37.13 5.83
CA GLU A 330 -0.91 38.32 6.62
C GLU A 330 -2.02 39.14 5.98
N GLU A 331 -3.04 39.50 6.76
CA GLU A 331 -4.11 40.41 6.34
C GLU A 331 -3.61 41.87 6.26
N LYS A 332 -2.79 42.19 5.25
CA LYS A 332 -2.62 43.53 4.61
C LYS A 332 -1.46 43.53 3.60
N THR A 333 -1.76 43.50 2.31
CA THR A 333 -0.97 44.23 1.29
C THR A 333 -1.88 44.62 0.13
N ASP A 334 -2.00 45.94 -0.11
CA ASP A 334 -2.52 46.46 -1.38
C ASP A 334 -1.45 46.30 -2.48
N SER A 335 -1.82 45.78 -3.66
CA SER A 335 -1.22 46.27 -4.91
C SER A 335 -2.04 45.92 -6.15
N THR A 336 -2.05 46.84 -7.11
CA THR A 336 -2.71 46.74 -8.41
C THR A 336 -1.68 46.46 -9.52
N LYS A 337 -1.61 45.24 -10.04
CA LYS A 337 -0.95 44.91 -11.32
C LYS A 337 -1.71 43.82 -12.11
N PRO A 338 -1.70 43.84 -13.45
CA PRO A 338 -2.51 42.92 -14.26
C PRO A 338 -1.79 41.59 -14.58
N ILE A 339 -2.37 40.51 -14.06
CA ILE A 339 -2.53 39.17 -14.64
C ILE A 339 -1.57 38.77 -15.79
N GLU A 340 -0.54 38.02 -15.45
CA GLU A 340 -0.14 36.80 -16.15
C GLU A 340 0.02 35.70 -15.08
N TYR A 341 -0.32 34.45 -15.43
CA TYR A 341 -0.75 33.38 -14.50
C TYR A 341 -2.10 33.62 -13.80
N LEU A 342 -2.99 32.61 -13.89
CA LEU A 342 -4.27 32.54 -13.19
C LEU A 342 -4.06 32.17 -11.70
N VAL A 343 -3.38 33.05 -10.97
CA VAL A 343 -3.21 32.94 -9.51
C VAL A 343 -4.13 33.95 -8.83
N SER A 344 -5.29 33.47 -8.40
CA SER A 344 -6.03 34.08 -7.29
C SER A 344 -6.77 32.97 -6.54
N HIS A 345 -6.69 33.01 -5.21
CA HIS A 345 -7.27 32.04 -4.25
C HIS A 345 -6.50 30.71 -4.11
N GLY A 346 -5.53 30.64 -3.18
CA GLY A 346 -4.99 29.38 -2.64
C GLY A 346 -3.47 29.17 -2.65
N GLN A 347 -2.68 30.24 -2.71
CA GLN A 347 -1.28 30.22 -3.18
C GLN A 347 -0.34 29.26 -2.40
N SER A 348 -0.30 29.31 -1.07
CA SER A 348 0.68 28.55 -0.27
C SER A 348 0.50 27.02 -0.30
N GLN A 349 -0.73 26.51 -0.47
CA GLN A 349 -0.98 25.05 -0.58
C GLN A 349 -0.77 24.52 -2.01
N GLN A 350 -0.74 25.42 -3.00
CA GLN A 350 -0.53 25.07 -4.41
C GLN A 350 0.96 25.07 -4.76
N GLU A 351 1.77 25.90 -4.09
CA GLU A 351 3.24 25.86 -4.11
C GLU A 351 3.79 24.57 -3.48
N GLN A 352 3.14 24.05 -2.43
CA GLN A 352 3.45 22.72 -1.84
C GLN A 352 2.99 21.52 -2.68
N CYS A 353 2.47 21.73 -3.90
CA CYS A 353 2.23 20.66 -4.87
C CYS A 353 1.17 19.59 -4.49
N ASP A 354 0.47 19.74 -3.36
CA ASP A 354 -0.47 18.75 -2.79
C ASP A 354 -1.97 19.08 -3.05
N THR A 355 -2.29 20.21 -3.70
CA THR A 355 -3.67 20.62 -4.05
C THR A 355 -3.76 21.20 -5.46
N ILE A 356 -4.76 20.76 -6.24
CA ILE A 356 -5.06 21.28 -7.59
C ILE A 356 -6.41 22.02 -7.59
N CYS A 357 -6.38 23.30 -7.95
CA CYS A 357 -7.56 24.16 -8.10
C CYS A 357 -8.05 24.27 -9.55
N ASN A 358 -9.21 24.90 -9.76
CA ASN A 358 -9.74 25.30 -11.08
C ASN A 358 -9.89 24.15 -12.09
N LEU A 359 -10.33 22.99 -11.59
CA LEU A 359 -10.62 21.81 -12.40
C LEU A 359 -12.11 21.73 -12.75
N ASN A 360 -12.44 21.32 -13.96
CA ASN A 360 -13.81 21.04 -14.41
C ASN A 360 -13.98 19.56 -14.77
N ALA A 361 -15.06 18.93 -14.30
CA ALA A 361 -15.39 17.55 -14.65
C ALA A 361 -15.84 17.44 -16.12
N ILE A 362 -15.07 16.74 -16.95
CA ILE A 362 -15.33 16.55 -18.40
C ILE A 362 -16.20 15.34 -18.66
N SER A 363 -15.90 14.21 -18.00
CA SER A 363 -16.60 12.95 -18.25
C SER A 363 -16.54 12.02 -17.04
N SER A 364 -17.50 11.10 -16.96
CA SER A 364 -17.53 10.06 -15.94
C SER A 364 -17.78 8.69 -16.59
N SER A 365 -16.99 7.70 -16.20
CA SER A 365 -17.08 6.32 -16.66
C SER A 365 -17.11 5.37 -15.46
N THR A 366 -17.53 4.12 -15.69
CA THR A 366 -17.60 3.10 -14.63
C THR A 366 -16.33 2.27 -14.67
N GLY A 367 -15.53 2.36 -13.61
CA GLY A 367 -14.35 1.52 -13.38
C GLY A 367 -14.73 0.19 -12.72
N LEU A 368 -13.71 -0.64 -12.50
CA LEU A 368 -13.86 -1.92 -11.81
C LEU A 368 -14.26 -1.73 -10.34
N GLY A 369 -14.92 -2.76 -9.79
CA GLY A 369 -15.37 -2.75 -8.39
C GLY A 369 -16.56 -1.82 -8.09
N GLY A 370 -17.12 -1.16 -9.11
CA GLY A 370 -18.21 -0.20 -8.95
C GLY A 370 -17.78 1.22 -8.56
N LEU A 371 -16.48 1.50 -8.63
CA LEU A 371 -15.93 2.86 -8.60
C LEU A 371 -16.21 3.58 -9.91
N HIS A 372 -16.24 4.91 -9.85
CA HIS A 372 -16.48 5.76 -11.02
C HIS A 372 -15.26 6.62 -11.30
N LEU A 373 -14.71 6.47 -12.49
CA LEU A 373 -13.58 7.26 -12.95
C LEU A 373 -14.13 8.57 -13.50
N VAL A 374 -13.88 9.68 -12.80
CA VAL A 374 -14.27 11.02 -13.21
C VAL A 374 -13.02 11.75 -13.71
N LEU A 375 -13.04 12.15 -14.98
CA LEU A 375 -11.99 12.93 -15.62
C LEU A 375 -12.21 14.42 -15.35
N PHE A 376 -11.22 15.06 -14.77
CA PHE A 376 -11.16 16.49 -14.55
C PHE A 376 -10.08 17.11 -15.44
N ARG A 377 -10.28 18.34 -15.92
CA ARG A 377 -9.25 19.12 -16.66
C ARG A 377 -9.23 20.56 -16.16
N ALA A 378 -8.07 21.20 -16.18
CA ALA A 378 -7.95 22.63 -15.91
C ALA A 378 -8.76 23.48 -16.91
N GLU A 379 -9.21 24.66 -16.47
CA GLU A 379 -9.81 25.65 -17.36
C GLU A 379 -8.83 26.12 -18.46
N ASP A 380 -9.38 26.55 -19.61
CA ASP A 380 -8.68 27.18 -20.73
C ASP A 380 -7.44 26.46 -21.32
N LYS A 381 -7.39 25.12 -21.19
CA LYS A 381 -6.28 24.25 -21.68
C LYS A 381 -4.92 24.54 -21.01
N HIS A 382 -4.89 25.18 -19.86
CA HIS A 382 -3.64 25.34 -19.12
C HIS A 382 -3.11 23.98 -18.66
N LYS A 383 -1.78 23.82 -18.61
CA LYS A 383 -1.15 22.65 -17.98
C LYS A 383 -1.52 22.63 -16.49
N LEU A 384 -1.60 21.43 -15.90
CA LEU A 384 -1.68 21.28 -14.46
C LEU A 384 -0.45 21.93 -13.80
N PRO A 385 -0.59 22.51 -12.60
CA PRO A 385 0.57 22.93 -11.83
C PRO A 385 1.47 21.70 -11.54
N PRO A 386 2.78 21.90 -11.29
CA PRO A 386 3.60 20.84 -10.70
C PRO A 386 2.92 20.32 -9.43
N THR A 387 2.84 18.99 -9.30
CA THR A 387 2.17 18.34 -8.17
C THR A 387 2.91 17.10 -7.69
N ASN A 388 2.82 16.84 -6.39
CA ASN A 388 3.36 15.64 -5.72
C ASN A 388 2.34 14.49 -5.73
N LEU A 389 1.09 14.77 -6.12
CA LEU A 389 0.03 13.79 -6.30
C LEU A 389 0.45 12.71 -7.28
N SER A 390 0.41 11.45 -6.83
CA SER A 390 0.73 10.28 -7.65
C SER A 390 -0.49 9.40 -7.90
N PRO A 391 -0.54 8.64 -9.02
CA PRO A 391 -1.56 7.62 -9.23
C PRO A 391 -1.69 6.68 -8.03
N GLY A 392 -2.89 6.63 -7.47
CA GLY A 392 -3.25 5.87 -6.28
C GLY A 392 -3.23 6.65 -4.96
N ASP A 393 -2.85 7.93 -4.94
CA ASP A 393 -2.98 8.79 -3.75
C ASP A 393 -4.45 9.03 -3.40
N MET A 394 -4.75 9.08 -2.11
CA MET A 394 -6.09 9.43 -1.61
C MET A 394 -6.32 10.94 -1.73
N VAL A 395 -7.46 11.31 -2.29
CA VAL A 395 -7.81 12.71 -2.56
C VAL A 395 -9.25 13.05 -2.17
N CYS A 396 -9.44 14.31 -1.77
CA CYS A 396 -10.71 14.95 -1.52
C CYS A 396 -11.08 15.80 -2.74
N VAL A 397 -12.19 15.46 -3.40
CA VAL A 397 -12.77 16.27 -4.48
C VAL A 397 -13.83 17.19 -3.85
N ARG A 398 -13.60 18.50 -3.92
CA ARG A 398 -14.50 19.55 -3.41
C ARG A 398 -14.95 20.43 -4.57
N THR A 399 -16.25 20.63 -4.75
CA THR A 399 -16.75 21.70 -5.64
C THR A 399 -16.41 23.06 -5.05
N CYS A 400 -16.20 24.08 -5.89
CA CYS A 400 -16.08 25.49 -5.51
C CYS A 400 -17.25 26.27 -6.10
N ASP A 401 -18.02 26.97 -5.26
CA ASP A 401 -19.10 27.85 -5.73
C ASP A 401 -18.61 29.30 -5.65
N ARG A 402 -18.71 30.06 -6.76
CA ARG A 402 -18.11 31.41 -6.89
C ARG A 402 -18.73 32.49 -5.99
N ASN A 403 -19.86 32.22 -5.35
CA ASN A 403 -20.58 33.15 -4.48
C ASN A 403 -20.94 32.48 -3.14
N ASP A 404 -20.00 32.41 -2.20
CA ASP A 404 -20.25 32.70 -0.77
C ASP A 404 -18.95 32.59 0.05
N GLY A 405 -18.63 33.67 0.78
CA GLY A 405 -17.48 33.75 1.67
C GLY A 405 -17.71 33.06 3.02
N CYS A 406 -18.10 31.78 3.01
CA CYS A 406 -18.13 30.94 4.21
C CYS A 406 -18.06 29.45 3.83
N ALA A 407 -16.93 28.80 4.11
CA ALA A 407 -16.69 27.40 3.75
C ALA A 407 -17.37 26.41 4.73
N THR A 408 -18.71 26.39 4.77
CA THR A 408 -19.48 25.38 5.51
C THR A 408 -20.41 24.58 4.60
N SER A 409 -20.24 23.26 4.59
CA SER A 409 -21.11 22.25 3.94
C SER A 409 -21.01 22.07 2.41
N MET A 410 -19.81 22.16 1.81
CA MET A 410 -19.61 21.68 0.43
C MET A 410 -19.43 20.16 0.38
N SER A 411 -19.99 19.51 -0.65
CA SER A 411 -20.02 18.04 -0.77
C SER A 411 -18.66 17.46 -1.15
N SER A 412 -17.85 17.12 -0.14
CA SER A 412 -16.59 16.40 -0.32
C SER A 412 -16.83 14.96 -0.79
N LEU A 413 -16.23 14.62 -1.92
CA LEU A 413 -16.20 13.27 -2.48
C LEU A 413 -14.79 12.73 -2.35
N GLN A 414 -14.64 11.67 -1.57
CA GLN A 414 -13.36 11.00 -1.38
C GLN A 414 -13.16 9.94 -2.46
N GLY A 415 -11.91 9.79 -2.89
CA GLY A 415 -11.49 8.75 -3.82
C GLY A 415 -9.98 8.72 -3.92
N PHE A 416 -9.48 8.14 -5.00
CA PHE A 416 -8.04 8.08 -5.27
C PHE A 416 -7.72 8.54 -6.69
N VAL A 417 -6.57 9.16 -6.88
CA VAL A 417 -6.04 9.50 -8.21
C VAL A 417 -5.93 8.20 -9.01
N TYR A 418 -6.52 8.14 -10.20
CA TYR A 418 -6.48 6.97 -11.06
C TYR A 418 -5.33 7.07 -12.07
N ASN A 419 -5.25 8.19 -12.78
CA ASN A 419 -4.12 8.56 -13.61
C ASN A 419 -4.10 10.07 -13.88
N PHE A 420 -2.99 10.56 -14.40
CA PHE A 420 -2.91 11.84 -15.09
C PHE A 420 -3.08 11.60 -16.60
N GLY A 421 -3.63 12.58 -17.30
CA GLY A 421 -3.75 12.52 -18.76
C GLY A 421 -2.43 12.85 -19.45
N GLU A 422 -2.18 12.19 -20.58
CA GLU A 422 -1.03 12.45 -21.47
C GLU A 422 -1.02 13.89 -22.02
N ASP A 423 -2.15 14.60 -21.92
CA ASP A 423 -2.26 16.02 -22.29
C ASP A 423 -1.60 16.97 -21.29
N GLY A 424 -1.20 16.50 -20.10
CA GLY A 424 -0.62 17.33 -19.04
C GLY A 424 -1.58 18.37 -18.45
N CYS A 425 -2.86 18.31 -18.81
CA CYS A 425 -3.92 19.25 -18.42
C CYS A 425 -5.03 18.58 -17.60
N SER A 426 -5.04 17.24 -17.53
CA SER A 426 -6.14 16.47 -16.95
C SER A 426 -5.71 15.42 -15.92
N ILE A 427 -6.62 15.13 -14.99
CA ILE A 427 -6.47 14.18 -13.89
C ILE A 427 -7.76 13.37 -13.75
N THR A 428 -7.65 12.05 -13.70
CA THR A 428 -8.78 11.16 -13.43
C THR A 428 -8.77 10.75 -11.96
N VAL A 429 -9.91 10.86 -11.28
CA VAL A 429 -10.09 10.36 -9.90
C VAL A 429 -11.13 9.24 -9.89
N ALA A 430 -10.81 8.12 -9.25
CA ALA A 430 -11.74 7.06 -8.96
C ALA A 430 -12.54 7.40 -7.69
N LEU A 431 -13.81 7.74 -7.86
CA LEU A 431 -14.72 8.14 -6.79
C LEU A 431 -15.73 7.02 -6.46
N GLU A 432 -16.04 6.84 -5.18
CA GLU A 432 -17.19 6.03 -4.77
C GLU A 432 -18.52 6.76 -5.04
N SER A 433 -19.48 6.09 -5.68
CA SER A 433 -20.83 6.65 -5.86
C SER A 433 -21.60 6.70 -4.53
N ARG A 434 -21.44 7.80 -3.79
CA ARG A 434 -22.27 8.10 -2.63
C ARG A 434 -23.69 8.48 -3.11
N ARG A 435 -24.70 7.74 -2.63
CA ARG A 435 -26.14 7.95 -2.89
C ARG A 435 -26.63 7.69 -4.33
N GLY A 436 -25.92 6.87 -5.12
CA GLY A 436 -26.48 6.32 -6.35
C GLY A 436 -26.67 7.32 -7.49
N ASP A 437 -25.88 8.38 -7.51
CA ASP A 437 -25.57 9.14 -8.73
C ASP A 437 -24.35 8.45 -9.40
N PRO A 438 -24.55 7.62 -10.44
CA PRO A 438 -23.47 6.98 -11.18
C PRO A 438 -22.80 7.91 -12.19
N THR A 439 -23.31 9.14 -12.33
CA THR A 439 -22.88 10.13 -13.32
C THR A 439 -22.09 11.27 -12.71
N PHE A 440 -22.13 11.44 -11.39
CA PHE A 440 -21.53 12.56 -10.66
C PHE A 440 -22.05 13.90 -11.18
N SER A 441 -23.34 13.97 -11.53
CA SER A 441 -23.95 15.09 -12.25
C SER A 441 -23.81 16.43 -11.54
N LYS A 442 -23.55 16.42 -10.22
CA LYS A 442 -23.28 17.62 -9.40
C LYS A 442 -21.88 18.22 -9.56
N LEU A 443 -20.94 17.49 -10.17
CA LEU A 443 -19.58 17.98 -10.49
C LEU A 443 -19.50 18.64 -11.86
N PHE A 444 -20.43 18.35 -12.78
CA PHE A 444 -20.42 18.88 -14.14
C PHE A 444 -20.95 20.31 -14.15
N GLY A 445 -20.19 21.23 -14.75
CA GLY A 445 -20.54 22.66 -14.79
C GLY A 445 -20.24 23.43 -13.50
N LYS A 446 -19.47 22.84 -12.57
CA LYS A 446 -18.88 23.54 -11.43
C LYS A 446 -17.36 23.42 -11.48
N THR A 447 -16.66 24.45 -11.03
CA THR A 447 -15.23 24.33 -10.73
C THR A 447 -15.02 23.48 -9.49
N VAL A 448 -13.89 22.80 -9.45
CA VAL A 448 -13.54 21.77 -8.48
C VAL A 448 -12.10 21.97 -8.03
N ARG A 449 -11.87 21.72 -6.75
CA ARG A 449 -10.57 21.57 -6.12
C ARG A 449 -10.36 20.10 -5.74
N ILE A 450 -9.15 19.61 -5.94
CA ILE A 450 -8.72 18.28 -5.53
C ILE A 450 -7.56 18.46 -4.55
N ASP A 451 -7.75 18.00 -3.33
CA ASP A 451 -6.75 18.08 -2.27
C ASP A 451 -6.25 16.68 -1.92
N ARG A 452 -4.95 16.50 -1.70
CA ARG A 452 -4.43 15.27 -1.09
C ARG A 452 -5.02 15.08 0.30
N ILE A 453 -5.38 13.85 0.66
CA ILE A 453 -5.66 13.48 2.05
C ILE A 453 -4.59 12.49 2.46
N GLN A 454 -3.56 13.00 3.14
CA GLN A 454 -2.49 12.16 3.69
C GLN A 454 -3.08 11.19 4.74
N GLY A 455 -3.58 11.69 5.87
CA GLY A 455 -4.09 10.88 7.01
C GLY A 455 -5.34 10.01 6.83
N LEU A 456 -5.77 9.65 5.61
CA LEU A 456 -6.82 8.63 5.36
C LEU A 456 -6.36 7.42 4.53
N ALA A 457 -5.23 7.50 3.83
CA ALA A 457 -4.65 6.31 3.19
C ALA A 457 -4.19 5.30 4.26
N ASP A 458 -3.60 5.82 5.33
CA ASP A 458 -2.88 5.03 6.33
C ASP A 458 -3.80 4.51 7.42
N ALA A 459 -4.95 5.17 7.64
CA ALA A 459 -6.06 4.64 8.44
C ALA A 459 -6.52 3.26 7.96
N VAL A 460 -6.65 3.07 6.64
CA VAL A 460 -7.04 1.76 6.06
C VAL A 460 -5.91 0.74 6.20
N THR A 461 -4.65 1.15 6.05
CA THR A 461 -3.48 0.28 6.27
C THR A 461 -3.40 -0.19 7.73
N TYR A 462 -3.55 0.73 8.69
CA TYR A 462 -3.64 0.46 10.12
C TYR A 462 -4.79 -0.49 10.46
N GLU A 463 -6.01 -0.22 9.97
CA GLU A 463 -7.18 -1.09 10.19
C GLU A 463 -6.93 -2.53 9.71
N ARG A 464 -6.32 -2.71 8.53
CA ARG A 464 -5.99 -4.03 7.97
C ARG A 464 -4.95 -4.79 8.79
N ASN A 465 -3.93 -4.09 9.28
CA ASN A 465 -2.90 -4.68 10.15
C ASN A 465 -3.50 -5.10 11.51
N CYS A 466 -4.31 -4.23 12.13
CA CYS A 466 -5.03 -4.53 13.36
C CYS A 466 -6.02 -5.71 13.18
N GLU A 467 -6.74 -5.78 12.07
CA GLU A 467 -7.64 -6.90 11.77
C GLU A 467 -6.87 -8.23 11.66
N ALA A 468 -5.69 -8.25 11.03
CA ALA A 468 -4.85 -9.43 10.96
C ALA A 468 -4.36 -9.90 12.34
N LEU A 469 -3.96 -8.98 13.21
CA LEU A 469 -3.62 -9.30 14.61
C LEU A 469 -4.83 -9.87 15.38
N MET A 470 -6.03 -9.30 15.19
CA MET A 470 -7.27 -9.84 15.78
C MET A 470 -7.63 -11.23 15.23
N LEU A 471 -7.38 -11.49 13.94
CA LEU A 471 -7.58 -12.81 13.33
C LEU A 471 -6.57 -13.83 13.85
N LEU A 472 -5.29 -13.44 14.01
CA LEU A 472 -4.26 -14.26 14.64
C LEU A 472 -4.65 -14.63 16.08
N GLN A 473 -5.05 -13.65 16.90
CA GLN A 473 -5.49 -13.87 18.29
C GLN A 473 -6.67 -14.85 18.40
N LYS A 474 -7.69 -14.69 17.54
CA LYS A 474 -8.96 -15.44 17.64
C LYS A 474 -8.96 -16.77 16.90
N LYS A 475 -8.12 -16.94 15.87
CA LYS A 475 -8.13 -18.11 14.98
C LYS A 475 -6.78 -18.80 14.83
N GLY A 476 -5.67 -18.23 15.31
CA GLY A 476 -4.31 -18.72 15.09
C GLY A 476 -4.15 -20.21 15.35
N LEU A 477 -4.55 -20.68 16.54
CA LEU A 477 -4.47 -22.09 16.95
C LEU A 477 -5.78 -22.89 16.77
N HIS A 478 -6.70 -22.42 15.92
CA HIS A 478 -8.00 -23.05 15.73
C HIS A 478 -7.97 -24.14 14.63
N LYS A 479 -8.62 -25.29 14.84
CA LYS A 479 -8.64 -26.44 13.90
C LYS A 479 -9.01 -26.12 12.44
N ARG A 480 -9.78 -25.05 12.20
CA ARG A 480 -10.19 -24.60 10.85
C ARG A 480 -9.24 -23.57 10.21
N ASN A 481 -8.18 -23.16 10.89
CA ASN A 481 -7.16 -22.27 10.33
C ASN A 481 -6.21 -23.10 9.44
N PRO A 482 -6.08 -22.83 8.13
CA PRO A 482 -5.11 -23.54 7.28
C PRO A 482 -3.68 -23.39 7.79
N SER A 483 -3.36 -22.21 8.34
CA SER A 483 -2.03 -21.76 8.76
C SER A 483 -1.63 -22.22 10.17
N ILE A 484 -2.37 -23.14 10.79
CA ILE A 484 -2.16 -23.55 12.19
C ILE A 484 -0.72 -24.03 12.47
N ASN A 485 -0.10 -24.76 11.55
CA ASN A 485 1.28 -25.25 11.69
C ASN A 485 2.30 -24.10 11.61
N VAL A 486 2.02 -23.05 10.82
CA VAL A 486 2.88 -21.84 10.73
C VAL A 486 2.82 -21.06 12.04
N VAL A 487 1.62 -20.89 12.61
CA VAL A 487 1.41 -20.23 13.90
C VAL A 487 2.10 -21.02 15.03
N ALA A 488 1.91 -22.34 15.08
CA ALA A 488 2.57 -23.20 16.07
C ALA A 488 4.11 -23.14 15.96
N THR A 489 4.66 -23.07 14.74
CA THR A 489 6.11 -22.92 14.52
C THR A 489 6.66 -21.58 15.03
N LEU A 490 5.89 -20.49 14.91
CA LEU A 490 6.33 -19.12 15.23
C LEU A 490 6.15 -18.70 16.69
N PHE A 491 5.32 -19.41 17.45
CA PHE A 491 5.02 -19.14 18.87
C PHE A 491 5.30 -20.32 19.82
N GLY A 492 5.47 -21.54 19.30
CA GLY A 492 5.90 -22.73 20.06
C GLY A 492 7.38 -22.72 20.39
N GLU A 493 7.77 -23.57 21.33
CA GLU A 493 9.16 -23.78 21.75
C GLU A 493 9.83 -24.90 20.93
N LYS A 494 11.13 -25.12 21.13
CA LYS A 494 11.89 -26.11 20.34
C LYS A 494 11.37 -27.53 20.55
N GLU A 495 10.93 -27.80 21.78
CA GLU A 495 10.31 -29.04 22.25
C GLU A 495 8.95 -29.27 21.59
N ASP A 496 8.16 -28.21 21.38
CA ASP A 496 6.86 -28.30 20.70
C ASP A 496 7.05 -28.68 19.22
N ILE A 497 8.07 -28.12 18.57
CA ILE A 497 8.38 -28.45 17.18
C ILE A 497 8.92 -29.88 17.05
N ALA A 498 9.76 -30.33 17.99
CA ALA A 498 10.22 -31.72 18.01
C ALA A 498 9.04 -32.70 18.14
N LEU A 499 8.02 -32.38 18.94
CA LEU A 499 6.77 -33.17 19.02
C LEU A 499 5.98 -33.16 17.70
N LEU A 500 5.89 -32.02 17.00
CA LEU A 500 5.21 -31.93 15.70
C LEU A 500 5.91 -32.75 14.61
N GLU A 501 7.25 -32.83 14.66
CA GLU A 501 8.04 -33.69 13.76
C GLU A 501 7.89 -35.18 14.11
N GLN A 502 7.97 -35.56 15.40
CA GLN A 502 7.73 -36.93 15.86
C GLN A 502 6.33 -37.43 15.48
N ASN A 503 5.32 -36.55 15.54
CA ASN A 503 3.95 -36.83 15.12
C ASN A 503 3.75 -36.84 13.59
N ASN A 504 4.81 -36.68 12.78
CA ASN A 504 4.78 -36.59 11.32
C ASN A 504 3.90 -35.45 10.75
N ILE A 505 3.61 -34.41 11.56
CA ILE A 505 2.82 -33.24 11.15
C ILE A 505 3.69 -32.25 10.37
N ILE A 506 4.97 -32.14 10.75
CA ILE A 506 5.98 -31.31 10.10
C ILE A 506 7.13 -32.21 9.62
N GLU A 507 7.79 -31.80 8.53
CA GLU A 507 9.04 -32.41 8.07
C GLU A 507 10.01 -31.29 7.67
N TRP A 508 11.20 -31.27 8.28
CA TRP A 508 12.21 -30.22 8.00
C TRP A 508 13.16 -30.56 6.86
N GLY A 509 13.16 -31.81 6.40
CA GLY A 509 14.04 -32.35 5.36
C GLY A 509 13.81 -31.80 3.95
N GLU A 510 14.73 -32.16 3.06
CA GLU A 510 14.72 -31.79 1.64
C GLU A 510 13.79 -32.72 0.84
N SER A 511 12.91 -32.15 0.01
CA SER A 511 12.10 -32.91 -0.94
C SER A 511 12.90 -33.29 -2.19
N LYS A 512 12.50 -34.37 -2.87
CA LYS A 512 13.11 -34.76 -4.16
C LYS A 512 12.78 -33.71 -5.22
N LEU A 513 13.81 -33.11 -5.80
CA LEU A 513 13.68 -32.27 -6.98
C LEU A 513 13.34 -33.12 -8.22
N PRO A 514 12.48 -32.65 -9.13
CA PRO A 514 12.33 -33.27 -10.45
C PRO A 514 13.63 -33.12 -11.25
N GLU A 515 13.84 -34.02 -12.20
CA GLU A 515 14.95 -33.91 -13.16
C GLU A 515 14.71 -32.70 -14.08
N PHE A 516 15.75 -31.89 -14.31
CA PHE A 516 15.66 -30.65 -15.08
C PHE A 516 16.10 -30.92 -16.53
N ASP A 517 15.14 -31.06 -17.46
CA ASP A 517 15.42 -31.37 -18.87
C ASP A 517 16.14 -30.25 -19.64
N ASP A 518 16.01 -29.00 -19.22
CA ASP A 518 16.84 -27.88 -19.68
C ASP A 518 17.25 -27.03 -18.47
N ASN A 519 18.55 -26.76 -18.35
CA ASN A 519 19.19 -26.52 -17.05
C ASN A 519 19.32 -25.01 -16.70
N PRO A 520 18.48 -24.44 -15.81
CA PRO A 520 18.83 -23.20 -15.13
C PRO A 520 20.01 -23.47 -14.19
N ARG A 521 21.14 -22.78 -14.42
CA ARG A 521 22.39 -22.88 -13.62
C ARG A 521 22.19 -22.40 -12.16
N PHE A 522 21.43 -23.13 -11.37
CA PHE A 522 21.31 -22.91 -9.93
C PHE A 522 22.51 -23.49 -9.19
N ASP A 523 23.06 -22.74 -8.23
CA ASP A 523 24.11 -23.24 -7.34
C ASP A 523 23.55 -24.11 -6.20
N LYS A 524 24.45 -24.70 -5.41
CA LYS A 524 24.10 -25.64 -4.33
C LYS A 524 23.17 -25.02 -3.26
N SER A 525 23.29 -23.74 -2.93
CA SER A 525 22.40 -23.14 -1.91
C SER A 525 21.06 -22.71 -2.49
N GLN A 526 21.00 -22.37 -3.78
CA GLN A 526 19.76 -22.20 -4.52
C GLN A 526 19.00 -23.55 -4.65
N LEU A 527 19.66 -24.62 -5.07
CA LEU A 527 19.06 -25.97 -5.17
C LEU A 527 18.53 -26.49 -3.83
N LYS A 528 19.30 -26.31 -2.74
CA LYS A 528 18.83 -26.61 -1.38
C LYS A 528 17.60 -25.79 -0.98
N SER A 529 17.53 -24.53 -1.41
CA SER A 529 16.39 -23.67 -1.11
C SER A 529 15.14 -24.09 -1.90
N LEU A 530 15.29 -24.63 -3.13
CA LEU A 530 14.20 -25.27 -3.86
C LEU A 530 13.74 -26.57 -3.19
N SER A 531 14.66 -27.47 -2.80
CA SER A 531 14.30 -28.77 -2.21
C SER A 531 13.58 -28.62 -0.87
N LEU A 532 13.99 -27.67 -0.04
CA LEU A 532 13.28 -27.29 1.19
C LEU A 532 11.94 -26.57 0.89
N GLY A 533 11.91 -25.72 -0.13
CA GLY A 533 10.73 -24.92 -0.51
C GLY A 533 9.59 -25.72 -1.12
N LEU A 534 9.88 -26.87 -1.73
CA LEU A 534 8.89 -27.80 -2.30
C LEU A 534 8.41 -28.86 -1.30
N ASN A 535 8.96 -28.92 -0.08
CA ASN A 535 8.45 -29.79 0.96
C ASN A 535 7.10 -29.29 1.48
N LYS A 536 6.01 -29.92 1.05
CA LYS A 536 4.63 -29.57 1.42
C LYS A 536 4.32 -29.70 2.92
N LYS A 537 5.09 -30.51 3.67
CA LYS A 537 4.98 -30.63 5.13
C LYS A 537 5.81 -29.59 5.90
N ARG A 538 6.70 -28.83 5.23
CA ARG A 538 7.44 -27.75 5.88
C ARG A 538 6.54 -26.52 6.00
N PRO A 539 6.11 -26.11 7.22
CA PRO A 539 5.14 -25.02 7.38
C PRO A 539 5.76 -23.65 7.14
N LEU A 540 7.06 -23.49 7.41
CA LEU A 540 7.77 -22.23 7.28
C LEU A 540 9.19 -22.45 6.72
N LEU A 541 9.58 -21.64 5.75
CA LEU A 541 10.95 -21.53 5.26
C LEU A 541 11.32 -20.05 5.14
N ILE A 542 12.51 -19.69 5.60
CA ILE A 542 13.07 -18.36 5.44
C ILE A 542 14.22 -18.46 4.43
N ILE A 543 14.10 -17.78 3.30
CA ILE A 543 15.15 -17.69 2.29
C ILE A 543 15.83 -16.33 2.44
N GLN A 544 16.97 -16.30 3.13
CA GLN A 544 17.83 -15.11 3.15
C GLN A 544 18.57 -15.03 1.81
N GLY A 545 18.26 -14.02 1.01
CA GLY A 545 18.87 -13.77 -0.29
C GLY A 545 19.66 -12.46 -0.31
N PRO A 546 20.97 -12.49 0.02
CA PRO A 546 21.87 -11.35 -0.13
C PRO A 546 21.86 -10.74 -1.55
N PRO A 547 22.34 -9.51 -1.73
CA PRO A 547 22.38 -8.83 -3.02
C PRO A 547 23.05 -9.66 -4.14
N GLY A 548 22.41 -9.70 -5.31
CA GLY A 548 22.92 -10.43 -6.48
C GLY A 548 22.80 -11.96 -6.42
N THR A 549 22.25 -12.56 -5.35
CA THR A 549 22.14 -14.03 -5.21
C THR A 549 21.01 -14.69 -6.01
N GLY A 550 20.31 -13.94 -6.87
CA GLY A 550 19.26 -14.49 -7.73
C GLY A 550 17.95 -14.84 -7.03
N LYS A 551 17.70 -14.36 -5.80
CA LYS A 551 16.48 -14.60 -5.00
C LYS A 551 15.17 -14.60 -5.82
N THR A 552 14.90 -13.57 -6.61
CA THR A 552 13.67 -13.48 -7.42
C THR A 552 13.60 -14.55 -8.53
N GLY A 553 14.73 -14.94 -9.11
CA GLY A 553 14.81 -16.04 -10.09
C GLY A 553 14.61 -17.42 -9.44
N LEU A 554 15.16 -17.61 -8.24
CA LEU A 554 14.89 -18.77 -7.39
C LEU A 554 13.39 -18.88 -7.05
N LEU A 555 12.76 -17.77 -6.64
CA LEU A 555 11.33 -17.73 -6.34
C LEU A 555 10.46 -18.01 -7.59
N LYS A 556 10.80 -17.47 -8.77
CA LYS A 556 10.16 -17.82 -10.05
C LYS A 556 10.14 -19.34 -10.25
N GLN A 557 11.30 -20.00 -10.14
CA GLN A 557 11.38 -21.46 -10.31
C GLN A 557 10.58 -22.21 -9.23
N LEU A 558 10.66 -21.78 -7.97
CA LEU A 558 9.92 -22.39 -6.87
C LEU A 558 8.42 -22.34 -7.10
N ILE A 559 7.90 -21.20 -7.57
CA ILE A 559 6.48 -21.01 -7.92
C ILE A 559 6.07 -21.95 -9.06
N VAL A 560 6.86 -22.02 -10.14
CA VAL A 560 6.60 -22.93 -11.28
C VAL A 560 6.54 -24.38 -10.80
N LEU A 561 7.53 -24.84 -10.04
CA LEU A 561 7.58 -26.21 -9.53
C LEU A 561 6.46 -26.52 -8.53
N ALA A 562 6.07 -25.56 -7.67
CA ALA A 562 4.95 -25.72 -6.74
C ALA A 562 3.62 -25.87 -7.49
N VAL A 563 3.36 -25.03 -8.50
CA VAL A 563 2.16 -25.13 -9.34
C VAL A 563 2.14 -26.43 -10.16
N GLN A 564 3.28 -26.89 -10.67
CA GLN A 564 3.40 -28.21 -11.33
C GLN A 564 3.08 -29.37 -10.37
N GLN A 565 3.38 -29.23 -9.07
CA GLN A 565 2.93 -30.17 -8.03
C GLN A 565 1.44 -29.98 -7.62
N GLY A 566 0.68 -29.15 -8.34
CA GLY A 566 -0.74 -28.89 -8.08
C GLY A 566 -1.03 -27.96 -6.89
N GLU A 567 -0.05 -27.20 -6.40
CA GLU A 567 -0.29 -26.19 -5.35
C GLU A 567 -0.80 -24.87 -5.94
N ARG A 568 -1.78 -24.26 -5.26
CA ARG A 568 -2.22 -22.90 -5.55
C ARG A 568 -1.46 -21.90 -4.70
N VAL A 569 -0.86 -20.89 -5.33
CA VAL A 569 0.14 -20.01 -4.70
C VAL A 569 -0.40 -18.58 -4.55
N LEU A 570 -0.24 -18.00 -3.37
CA LEU A 570 -0.38 -16.57 -3.13
C LEU A 570 1.02 -15.95 -2.99
N VAL A 571 1.35 -14.95 -3.80
CA VAL A 571 2.63 -14.24 -3.73
C VAL A 571 2.36 -12.79 -3.32
N THR A 572 3.04 -12.32 -2.28
CA THR A 572 2.94 -10.94 -1.83
C THR A 572 4.28 -10.29 -1.56
N ALA A 573 4.27 -8.96 -1.47
CA ALA A 573 5.40 -8.16 -1.03
C ALA A 573 4.87 -6.87 -0.34
N PRO A 574 5.67 -6.16 0.46
CA PRO A 574 5.26 -4.90 1.07
C PRO A 574 5.02 -3.79 0.04
N THR A 575 5.81 -3.70 -1.04
CA THR A 575 5.74 -2.62 -2.05
C THR A 575 5.14 -3.09 -3.36
N ASN A 576 4.46 -2.20 -4.10
CA ASN A 576 3.91 -2.54 -5.42
C ASN A 576 5.02 -2.91 -6.43
N ALA A 577 6.15 -2.20 -6.40
CA ALA A 577 7.29 -2.47 -7.28
C ALA A 577 7.83 -3.90 -7.10
N ALA A 578 7.94 -4.40 -5.87
CA ALA A 578 8.37 -5.78 -5.62
C ALA A 578 7.37 -6.82 -6.15
N VAL A 579 6.06 -6.56 -6.02
CA VAL A 579 5.02 -7.43 -6.61
C VAL A 579 5.11 -7.40 -8.14
N ASP A 580 5.21 -6.21 -8.74
CA ASP A 580 5.18 -6.02 -10.19
C ASP A 580 6.43 -6.63 -10.86
N ASN A 581 7.61 -6.50 -10.24
CA ASN A 581 8.83 -7.23 -10.63
C ASN A 581 8.61 -8.76 -10.66
N MET A 582 7.85 -9.32 -9.71
CA MET A 582 7.53 -10.75 -9.71
C MET A 582 6.50 -11.11 -10.79
N VAL A 583 5.50 -10.25 -11.04
CA VAL A 583 4.53 -10.44 -12.14
C VAL A 583 5.23 -10.44 -13.50
N GLU A 584 6.18 -9.53 -13.73
CA GLU A 584 7.01 -9.49 -14.94
C GLU A 584 7.77 -10.81 -15.10
N ARG A 585 8.51 -11.24 -14.08
CA ARG A 585 9.29 -12.50 -14.12
C ARG A 585 8.43 -13.75 -14.33
N LEU A 586 7.20 -13.77 -13.83
CA LEU A 586 6.27 -14.88 -14.06
C LEU A 586 5.54 -14.78 -15.41
N SER A 587 5.56 -13.62 -16.08
CA SER A 587 4.86 -13.43 -17.36
C SER A 587 5.47 -14.22 -18.51
N ASP A 588 6.76 -14.58 -18.44
CA ASP A 588 7.45 -15.47 -19.39
C ASP A 588 7.11 -16.97 -19.17
N THR A 589 6.12 -17.30 -18.34
CA THR A 589 5.75 -18.69 -18.02
C THR A 589 4.30 -18.96 -18.41
N ASP A 590 3.99 -20.22 -18.72
CA ASP A 590 2.62 -20.68 -19.06
C ASP A 590 1.65 -20.67 -17.86
N LEU A 591 2.03 -20.05 -16.74
CA LEU A 591 1.21 -19.96 -15.54
C LEU A 591 0.08 -18.92 -15.72
N ASN A 592 -1.15 -19.34 -15.43
CA ASN A 592 -2.26 -18.43 -15.22
C ASN A 592 -2.05 -17.62 -13.92
N ILE A 593 -1.48 -16.41 -14.07
CA ILE A 593 -1.19 -15.47 -12.98
C ILE A 593 -2.17 -14.29 -12.99
N VAL A 594 -2.58 -13.83 -11.80
CA VAL A 594 -3.49 -12.68 -11.63
C VAL A 594 -2.94 -11.69 -10.61
N ARG A 595 -2.68 -10.45 -11.03
CA ARG A 595 -2.26 -9.33 -10.18
C ARG A 595 -3.48 -8.57 -9.64
N LEU A 596 -3.58 -8.50 -8.31
CA LEU A 596 -4.59 -7.77 -7.56
C LEU A 596 -3.98 -6.52 -6.91
N GLY A 597 -4.62 -5.39 -7.14
CA GLY A 597 -4.19 -4.08 -6.63
C GLY A 597 -5.02 -2.96 -7.26
N ASN A 598 -4.78 -1.73 -6.79
CA ASN A 598 -5.32 -0.54 -7.46
C ASN A 598 -4.61 -0.40 -8.83
N PRO A 599 -5.33 -0.36 -9.97
CA PRO A 599 -4.72 -0.20 -11.29
C PRO A 599 -3.78 1.01 -11.40
N ALA A 600 -4.06 2.08 -10.67
CA ALA A 600 -3.23 3.27 -10.60
C ALA A 600 -1.81 3.01 -10.05
N ARG A 601 -1.66 2.00 -9.19
CA ARG A 601 -0.39 1.63 -8.52
C ARG A 601 0.27 0.38 -9.13
N ILE A 602 -0.20 -0.10 -10.29
CA ILE A 602 0.37 -1.23 -11.02
C ILE A 602 1.20 -0.69 -12.17
N ALA A 603 2.44 -1.14 -12.33
CA ALA A 603 3.31 -0.70 -13.42
C ALA A 603 2.70 -1.03 -14.80
N PRO A 604 2.75 -0.12 -15.79
CA PRO A 604 2.13 -0.35 -17.12
C PRO A 604 2.56 -1.65 -17.81
N ALA A 605 3.83 -2.03 -17.67
CA ALA A 605 4.40 -3.26 -18.22
C ALA A 605 3.67 -4.55 -17.78
N VAL A 606 3.05 -4.55 -16.58
CA VAL A 606 2.33 -5.71 -16.03
C VAL A 606 0.81 -5.51 -15.94
N SER A 607 0.28 -4.38 -16.45
CA SER A 607 -1.18 -4.09 -16.39
C SER A 607 -2.01 -5.19 -17.04
N SER A 608 -1.52 -5.79 -18.12
CA SER A 608 -2.16 -6.91 -18.84
C SER A 608 -2.46 -8.15 -17.98
N LYS A 609 -1.73 -8.34 -16.87
CA LYS A 609 -1.93 -9.40 -15.88
C LYS A 609 -2.79 -8.97 -14.69
N SER A 610 -3.24 -7.72 -14.64
CA SER A 610 -4.14 -7.24 -13.60
C SER A 610 -5.51 -7.91 -13.69
N LEU A 611 -6.16 -8.18 -12.55
CA LEU A 611 -7.55 -8.65 -12.53
C LEU A 611 -8.45 -7.72 -13.37
N GLY A 612 -8.18 -6.41 -13.31
CA GLY A 612 -8.94 -5.41 -14.04
C GLY A 612 -8.94 -5.63 -15.55
N ASP A 613 -7.76 -5.76 -16.14
CA ASP A 613 -7.63 -5.92 -17.59
C ASP A 613 -8.03 -7.32 -18.05
N ILE A 614 -7.71 -8.37 -17.28
CA ILE A 614 -8.18 -9.74 -17.57
C ILE A 614 -9.71 -9.80 -17.60
N VAL A 615 -10.39 -9.18 -16.63
CA VAL A 615 -11.87 -9.15 -16.57
C VAL A 615 -12.45 -8.24 -17.65
N ASN A 616 -11.87 -7.07 -17.92
CA ASN A 616 -12.28 -6.20 -19.03
C ASN A 616 -12.18 -6.93 -20.39
N ASN A 617 -11.11 -7.68 -20.61
CA ASN A 617 -10.90 -8.46 -21.84
C ASN A 617 -11.90 -9.63 -21.95
N LYS A 618 -12.08 -10.43 -20.89
CA LYS A 618 -13.11 -11.50 -20.88
C LYS A 618 -14.55 -10.95 -21.02
N LEU A 619 -14.80 -9.71 -20.61
CA LEU A 619 -16.10 -9.03 -20.75
C LEU A 619 -16.25 -8.16 -22.00
N TYR A 620 -15.25 -8.06 -22.88
CA TYR A 620 -15.22 -7.05 -23.95
C TYR A 620 -16.51 -7.02 -24.82
N GLU A 621 -16.89 -8.16 -25.40
CA GLU A 621 -18.10 -8.25 -26.23
C GLU A 621 -19.38 -8.02 -25.42
N PHE A 622 -19.45 -8.49 -24.17
CA PHE A 622 -20.59 -8.26 -23.29
C PHE A 622 -20.74 -6.79 -22.89
N LYS A 623 -19.62 -6.08 -22.65
CA LYS A 623 -19.55 -4.64 -22.33
C LYS A 623 -19.96 -3.80 -23.55
N LYS A 624 -19.52 -4.19 -24.74
CA LYS A 624 -19.91 -3.60 -26.04
C LYS A 624 -21.40 -3.77 -26.33
N GLU A 625 -21.95 -4.97 -26.09
CA GLU A 625 -23.40 -5.21 -26.21
C GLU A 625 -24.21 -4.41 -25.17
N PHE A 626 -23.72 -4.36 -23.92
CA PHE A 626 -24.31 -3.57 -22.85
C PHE A 626 -24.37 -2.07 -23.18
N GLU A 627 -23.26 -1.46 -23.64
CA GLU A 627 -23.26 -0.05 -24.03
C GLU A 627 -24.15 0.21 -25.27
N ARG A 628 -24.24 -0.73 -26.23
CA ARG A 628 -25.20 -0.64 -27.34
C ARG A 628 -26.65 -0.61 -26.84
N LYS A 629 -27.03 -1.55 -25.97
CA LYS A 629 -28.37 -1.63 -25.35
C LYS A 629 -28.69 -0.38 -24.51
N LYS A 630 -27.73 0.07 -23.70
CA LYS A 630 -27.82 1.28 -22.87
C LYS A 630 -27.93 2.57 -23.69
N SER A 631 -27.22 2.66 -24.83
CA SER A 631 -27.31 3.78 -25.77
C SER A 631 -28.69 3.83 -26.43
N ASN A 632 -29.21 2.70 -26.92
CA ASN A 632 -30.55 2.62 -27.51
C ASN A 632 -31.64 3.02 -26.51
N LEU A 633 -31.67 2.41 -25.31
CA LEU A 633 -32.65 2.79 -24.27
C LEU A 633 -32.52 4.25 -23.82
N ARG A 634 -31.33 4.87 -23.90
CA ARG A 634 -31.15 6.30 -23.66
C ARG A 634 -31.68 7.17 -24.80
N LYS A 635 -31.67 6.70 -26.05
CA LYS A 635 -32.36 7.36 -27.18
C LYS A 635 -33.86 7.25 -27.01
N ASP A 636 -34.37 6.06 -26.70
CA ASP A 636 -35.80 5.82 -26.46
C ASP A 636 -36.32 6.69 -25.31
N LEU A 637 -35.57 6.78 -24.21
CA LEU A 637 -35.90 7.66 -23.07
C LEU A 637 -35.95 9.16 -23.44
N ARG A 638 -35.14 9.61 -24.40
CA ARG A 638 -35.19 11.00 -24.92
C ARG A 638 -36.40 11.23 -25.84
N LEU A 639 -36.91 10.19 -26.49
CA LEU A 639 -38.13 10.27 -27.31
C LEU A 639 -39.40 10.25 -26.44
N CYS A 640 -39.39 9.53 -25.31
CA CYS A 640 -40.51 9.43 -24.37
C CYS A 640 -40.70 10.64 -23.43
N LEU A 641 -40.30 11.86 -23.83
CA LEU A 641 -40.37 13.10 -23.00
C LEU A 641 -41.80 13.56 -22.63
N LYS A 642 -42.86 12.85 -23.01
CA LYS A 642 -44.27 13.20 -22.76
C LYS A 642 -45.08 12.14 -21.99
N ASP A 643 -44.57 10.92 -21.85
CA ASP A 643 -45.27 9.81 -21.17
C ASP A 643 -44.45 9.28 -19.99
N ASP A 644 -44.80 9.71 -18.77
CA ASP A 644 -44.10 9.31 -17.54
C ASP A 644 -44.14 7.80 -17.28
N THR A 645 -45.21 7.12 -17.72
CA THR A 645 -45.36 5.66 -17.60
C THR A 645 -44.32 4.92 -18.44
N LEU A 646 -44.18 5.27 -19.73
CA LEU A 646 -43.16 4.69 -20.63
C LEU A 646 -41.73 5.05 -20.18
N ALA A 647 -41.51 6.30 -19.76
CA ALA A 647 -40.23 6.73 -19.22
C ALA A 647 -39.85 5.95 -17.95
N SER A 648 -40.82 5.58 -17.09
CA SER A 648 -40.58 4.75 -15.90
C SER A 648 -40.15 3.32 -16.26
N GLY A 649 -40.78 2.71 -17.26
CA GLY A 649 -40.42 1.37 -17.76
C GLY A 649 -39.00 1.32 -18.34
N ILE A 650 -38.62 2.32 -19.15
CA ILE A 650 -37.26 2.41 -19.70
C ILE A 650 -36.21 2.61 -18.59
N ARG A 651 -36.51 3.41 -17.56
CA ARG A 651 -35.64 3.54 -16.36
C ARG A 651 -35.49 2.21 -15.62
N GLN A 652 -36.56 1.41 -15.51
CA GLN A 652 -36.53 0.08 -14.90
C GLN A 652 -35.68 -0.91 -15.72
N LEU A 653 -35.79 -0.89 -17.06
CA LEU A 653 -34.94 -1.70 -17.95
C LEU A 653 -33.46 -1.32 -17.84
N LEU A 654 -33.13 -0.03 -17.81
CA LEU A 654 -31.75 0.44 -17.56
C LEU A 654 -31.22 -0.04 -16.20
N LYS A 655 -32.06 -0.03 -15.15
CA LYS A 655 -31.70 -0.56 -13.82
C LYS A 655 -31.50 -2.09 -13.83
N GLN A 656 -32.32 -2.84 -14.58
CA GLN A 656 -32.14 -4.28 -14.77
C GLN A 656 -30.87 -4.62 -15.56
N LEU A 657 -30.58 -3.90 -16.65
CA LEU A 657 -29.33 -4.06 -17.40
C LEU A 657 -28.10 -3.79 -16.51
N GLY A 658 -28.12 -2.73 -15.71
CA GLY A 658 -27.04 -2.43 -14.77
C GLY A 658 -26.84 -3.54 -13.71
N ARG A 659 -27.93 -4.14 -13.21
CA ARG A 659 -27.88 -5.32 -12.32
C ARG A 659 -27.29 -6.55 -13.02
N ASN A 660 -27.72 -6.82 -14.26
CA ASN A 660 -27.23 -7.95 -15.05
C ASN A 660 -25.72 -7.80 -15.35
N PHE A 661 -25.26 -6.59 -15.67
CA PHE A 661 -23.84 -6.30 -15.85
C PHE A 661 -23.04 -6.58 -14.57
N LYS A 662 -23.43 -5.99 -13.44
CA LYS A 662 -22.75 -6.22 -12.15
C LYS A 662 -22.76 -7.70 -11.72
N ARG A 663 -23.81 -8.46 -12.07
CA ARG A 663 -23.85 -9.90 -11.82
C ARG A 663 -22.80 -10.65 -12.68
N LYS A 664 -22.75 -10.38 -13.99
CA LYS A 664 -21.81 -11.04 -14.90
C LYS A 664 -20.36 -10.63 -14.62
N GLU A 665 -20.13 -9.39 -14.20
CA GLU A 665 -18.83 -8.89 -13.73
C GLU A 665 -18.34 -9.70 -12.51
N LYS A 666 -19.15 -9.81 -11.45
CA LYS A 666 -18.81 -10.63 -10.26
C LYS A 666 -18.58 -12.11 -10.58
N GLU A 667 -19.41 -12.69 -11.44
CA GLU A 667 -19.26 -14.06 -11.91
C GLU A 667 -17.92 -14.25 -12.64
N THR A 668 -17.55 -13.30 -13.51
CA THR A 668 -16.28 -13.35 -14.27
C THR A 668 -15.07 -13.14 -13.37
N ILE A 669 -15.13 -12.22 -12.41
CA ILE A 669 -14.09 -12.04 -11.38
C ILE A 669 -13.86 -13.33 -10.61
N LYS A 670 -14.94 -13.98 -10.15
CA LYS A 670 -14.84 -15.24 -9.40
C LYS A 670 -14.20 -16.35 -10.25
N ASN A 671 -14.63 -16.50 -11.50
CA ASN A 671 -14.08 -17.50 -12.41
C ASN A 671 -12.57 -17.27 -12.66
N VAL A 672 -12.17 -16.03 -12.99
CA VAL A 672 -10.76 -15.65 -13.18
C VAL A 672 -9.91 -16.00 -11.96
N LEU A 673 -10.39 -15.68 -10.75
CA LEU A 673 -9.65 -15.97 -9.52
C LEU A 673 -9.62 -17.47 -9.18
N SER A 674 -10.68 -18.23 -9.47
CA SER A 674 -10.68 -19.69 -9.27
C SER A 674 -9.81 -20.45 -10.26
N GLU A 675 -9.68 -19.93 -11.49
CA GLU A 675 -8.81 -20.49 -12.55
C GLU A 675 -7.33 -20.12 -12.33
N ALA A 676 -7.03 -19.12 -11.48
CA ALA A 676 -5.66 -18.64 -11.26
C ALA A 676 -4.83 -19.63 -10.42
N HIS A 677 -3.68 -20.05 -10.98
CA HIS A 677 -2.67 -20.84 -10.28
C HIS A 677 -1.90 -19.98 -9.28
N VAL A 678 -1.58 -18.74 -9.67
CA VAL A 678 -0.85 -17.76 -8.85
C VAL A 678 -1.64 -16.47 -8.73
N VAL A 679 -1.87 -16.02 -7.51
CA VAL A 679 -2.46 -14.71 -7.22
C VAL A 679 -1.37 -13.82 -6.62
N LEU A 680 -1.22 -12.60 -7.13
CA LEU A 680 -0.19 -11.65 -6.71
C LEU A 680 -0.79 -10.36 -6.16
N SER A 681 -0.43 -9.93 -4.95
CA SER A 681 -0.90 -8.67 -4.35
C SER A 681 0.14 -8.06 -3.42
N THR A 682 -0.04 -6.81 -2.95
CA THR A 682 0.72 -6.36 -1.78
C THR A 682 0.26 -7.11 -0.52
N ASN A 683 1.06 -7.10 0.55
CA ASN A 683 0.68 -7.67 1.85
C ASN A 683 -0.67 -7.12 2.33
N THR A 684 -0.84 -5.79 2.29
CA THR A 684 -2.11 -5.11 2.63
C THR A 684 -3.21 -5.37 1.60
N GLY A 685 -2.85 -5.65 0.35
CA GLY A 685 -3.76 -6.07 -0.73
C GLY A 685 -4.39 -7.43 -0.48
N ALA A 686 -3.72 -8.35 0.24
CA ALA A 686 -4.25 -9.67 0.59
C ALA A 686 -5.47 -9.63 1.54
N THR A 687 -5.82 -8.46 2.10
CA THR A 687 -7.09 -8.24 2.81
C THR A 687 -8.30 -8.06 1.88
N ASP A 688 -8.12 -7.92 0.56
CA ASP A 688 -9.23 -7.76 -0.37
C ASP A 688 -10.28 -8.88 -0.20
N PRO A 689 -11.59 -8.56 -0.07
CA PRO A 689 -12.64 -9.58 0.03
C PRO A 689 -12.59 -10.62 -1.08
N LEU A 690 -12.18 -10.23 -2.29
CA LEU A 690 -12.03 -11.13 -3.43
C LEU A 690 -10.95 -12.21 -3.22
N ILE A 691 -9.98 -11.99 -2.32
CA ILE A 691 -8.97 -12.98 -1.93
C ILE A 691 -9.51 -13.83 -0.78
N ARG A 692 -10.12 -13.19 0.23
CA ARG A 692 -10.65 -13.85 1.43
C ARG A 692 -11.86 -14.76 1.17
N GLU A 693 -12.60 -14.54 0.09
CA GLU A 693 -13.69 -15.42 -0.37
C GLU A 693 -13.19 -16.67 -1.13
N LEU A 694 -11.89 -16.77 -1.44
CA LEU A 694 -11.31 -17.92 -2.14
C LEU A 694 -11.07 -19.09 -1.17
N SER A 695 -10.84 -20.28 -1.73
CA SER A 695 -10.23 -21.37 -0.97
C SER A 695 -8.82 -20.96 -0.50
N SER A 696 -8.44 -21.45 0.69
CA SER A 696 -7.10 -21.28 1.26
C SER A 696 -6.03 -21.72 0.26
N PHE A 697 -4.98 -20.92 0.14
CA PHE A 697 -3.82 -21.24 -0.69
C PHE A 697 -3.02 -22.39 -0.06
N ASP A 698 -2.32 -23.16 -0.89
CA ASP A 698 -1.42 -24.19 -0.39
C ASP A 698 -0.14 -23.54 0.13
N LEU A 699 0.42 -22.64 -0.68
CA LEU A 699 1.67 -21.92 -0.41
C LEU A 699 1.44 -20.40 -0.44
N VAL A 700 1.95 -19.71 0.58
CA VAL A 700 2.10 -18.24 0.62
C VAL A 700 3.58 -17.87 0.52
N ILE A 701 3.96 -17.04 -0.44
CA ILE A 701 5.31 -16.49 -0.55
C ILE A 701 5.26 -15.00 -0.26
N ILE A 702 6.07 -14.52 0.68
CA ILE A 702 6.29 -13.09 0.90
C ILE A 702 7.70 -12.75 0.41
N ASP A 703 7.82 -12.05 -0.72
CA ASP A 703 9.09 -11.46 -1.15
C ASP A 703 9.29 -10.09 -0.48
N GLU A 704 10.55 -9.67 -0.37
CA GLU A 704 11.00 -8.50 0.39
C GLU A 704 10.49 -8.47 1.85
N ALA A 705 10.30 -9.64 2.47
CA ALA A 705 9.75 -9.79 3.81
C ALA A 705 10.57 -9.08 4.92
N GLY A 706 11.85 -8.74 4.65
CA GLY A 706 12.69 -7.95 5.55
C GLY A 706 12.26 -6.47 5.68
N GLN A 707 11.55 -5.93 4.68
CA GLN A 707 11.01 -4.57 4.68
C GLN A 707 9.60 -4.48 5.27
N ALA A 708 8.96 -5.61 5.57
CA ALA A 708 7.59 -5.67 6.04
C ALA A 708 7.53 -5.67 7.57
N ILE A 709 6.76 -4.74 8.16
CA ILE A 709 6.39 -4.84 9.58
C ILE A 709 5.68 -6.17 9.83
N GLU A 710 5.95 -6.82 10.97
CA GLU A 710 5.39 -8.14 11.25
C GLU A 710 3.85 -8.21 11.16
N PRO A 711 3.06 -7.24 11.66
CA PRO A 711 1.60 -7.25 11.51
C PRO A 711 1.12 -7.35 10.06
N SER A 712 1.83 -6.74 9.11
CA SER A 712 1.49 -6.79 7.68
C SER A 712 1.74 -8.18 7.08
N SER A 713 2.74 -8.90 7.57
CA SER A 713 3.08 -10.25 7.10
C SER A 713 2.01 -11.28 7.52
N TRP A 714 1.33 -11.05 8.65
CA TRP A 714 0.24 -11.91 9.10
C TRP A 714 -1.00 -11.87 8.20
N ILE A 715 -1.21 -10.80 7.41
CA ILE A 715 -2.34 -10.68 6.47
C ILE A 715 -2.35 -11.85 5.45
N PRO A 716 -1.29 -12.05 4.62
CA PRO A 716 -1.25 -13.16 3.67
C PRO A 716 -0.98 -14.52 4.32
N ILE A 717 -0.19 -14.60 5.41
CA ILE A 717 0.12 -15.88 6.08
C ILE A 717 -1.17 -16.61 6.49
N LEU A 718 -2.15 -15.88 7.04
CA LEU A 718 -3.41 -16.44 7.50
C LEU A 718 -4.33 -16.97 6.36
N GLN A 719 -3.93 -16.83 5.09
CA GLN A 719 -4.68 -17.32 3.92
C GLN A 719 -4.19 -18.68 3.39
N GLY A 720 -3.09 -19.25 3.90
CA GLY A 720 -2.54 -20.48 3.35
C GLY A 720 -1.91 -21.46 4.34
N LYS A 721 -1.63 -22.68 3.85
CA LYS A 721 -1.24 -23.82 4.69
C LYS A 721 0.23 -23.77 5.14
N ARG A 722 1.12 -23.32 4.25
CA ARG A 722 2.56 -23.11 4.50
C ARG A 722 3.04 -21.79 3.93
N CYS A 723 4.13 -21.26 4.48
CA CYS A 723 4.67 -19.96 4.11
C CYS A 723 6.18 -20.02 3.78
N ILE A 724 6.60 -19.21 2.80
CA ILE A 724 8.00 -18.92 2.52
C ILE A 724 8.20 -17.41 2.67
N LEU A 725 9.10 -17.01 3.57
CA LEU A 725 9.53 -15.63 3.74
C LEU A 725 10.86 -15.44 3.01
N ALA A 726 10.90 -14.59 2.00
CA ALA A 726 12.08 -14.32 1.21
C ALA A 726 12.48 -12.85 1.31
N GLY A 727 13.76 -12.58 1.52
CA GLY A 727 14.23 -11.22 1.78
C GLY A 727 15.64 -11.23 2.34
N ASP A 728 16.03 -10.12 2.95
CA ASP A 728 17.34 -9.98 3.57
C ASP A 728 17.28 -8.95 4.71
N GLN A 729 17.48 -9.40 5.94
CA GLN A 729 17.50 -8.56 7.13
C GLN A 729 18.71 -7.59 7.17
N CYS A 730 19.71 -7.79 6.29
CA CYS A 730 20.85 -6.89 6.14
C CYS A 730 20.62 -5.77 5.13
N GLN A 731 19.47 -5.72 4.45
CA GLN A 731 19.01 -4.61 3.60
C GLN A 731 17.93 -3.78 4.33
N LEU A 732 17.23 -2.87 3.65
CA LEU A 732 16.30 -1.94 4.31
C LEU A 732 15.28 -2.64 5.22
N ALA A 733 15.17 -2.12 6.44
CA ALA A 733 14.12 -2.46 7.40
C ALA A 733 12.81 -1.73 7.05
N PRO A 734 11.68 -2.07 7.70
CA PRO A 734 10.47 -1.26 7.61
C PRO A 734 10.75 0.18 8.09
N VAL A 735 10.20 1.17 7.38
CA VAL A 735 10.27 2.58 7.81
C VAL A 735 9.26 2.79 8.95
N ILE A 736 9.74 3.26 10.09
CA ILE A 736 8.96 3.59 11.29
C ILE A 736 9.27 5.05 11.65
N LEU A 737 8.25 5.89 11.72
CA LEU A 737 8.34 7.31 12.05
C LEU A 737 8.53 7.53 13.55
N SER A 738 7.75 6.83 14.37
CA SER A 738 7.83 6.95 15.82
C SER A 738 9.05 6.23 16.37
N ARG A 739 9.91 6.99 17.05
CA ARG A 739 11.04 6.44 17.80
C ARG A 739 10.60 5.46 18.89
N GLU A 740 9.48 5.72 19.57
CA GLU A 740 8.93 4.81 20.58
C GLU A 740 8.45 3.49 19.95
N ALA A 741 7.78 3.55 18.79
CA ALA A 741 7.37 2.33 18.08
C ALA A 741 8.58 1.53 17.56
N MET A 742 9.63 2.23 17.08
CA MET A 742 10.88 1.62 16.63
C MET A 742 11.62 0.94 17.77
N GLU A 743 11.84 1.63 18.89
CA GLU A 743 12.49 1.07 20.10
C GLU A 743 11.65 -0.06 20.74
N GLY A 744 10.32 0.02 20.65
CA GLY A 744 9.39 -1.05 21.04
C GLY A 744 9.43 -2.29 20.15
N GLY A 745 10.13 -2.26 19.01
CA GLY A 745 10.38 -3.40 18.14
C GLY A 745 9.52 -3.48 16.86
N LEU A 746 8.73 -2.45 16.52
CA LEU A 746 7.91 -2.46 15.30
C LEU A 746 8.74 -2.53 14.01
N GLY A 747 9.99 -2.02 14.05
CA GLY A 747 10.97 -2.11 12.98
C GLY A 747 11.62 -3.50 12.80
N VAL A 748 11.33 -4.47 13.68
CA VAL A 748 11.80 -5.85 13.51
C VAL A 748 10.82 -6.60 12.62
N SER A 749 11.26 -6.98 11.42
CA SER A 749 10.44 -7.76 10.49
C SER A 749 10.19 -9.19 10.98
N LEU A 750 9.13 -9.83 10.48
CA LEU A 750 8.87 -11.24 10.78
C LEU A 750 10.02 -12.15 10.31
N LEU A 751 10.64 -11.82 9.16
CA LEU A 751 11.80 -12.53 8.63
C LEU A 751 12.98 -12.44 9.60
N GLU A 752 13.25 -11.25 10.14
CA GLU A 752 14.31 -11.01 11.11
C GLU A 752 14.04 -11.76 12.43
N ARG A 753 12.87 -11.58 13.04
CA ARG A 753 12.49 -12.29 14.28
C ARG A 753 12.56 -13.80 14.11
N ALA A 754 11.99 -14.34 13.04
CA ALA A 754 11.92 -15.78 12.82
C ALA A 754 13.29 -16.39 12.45
N SER A 755 14.25 -15.61 11.94
CA SER A 755 15.61 -16.10 11.65
C SER A 755 16.41 -16.50 12.90
N PHE A 756 16.10 -15.90 14.06
CA PHE A 756 16.73 -16.22 15.34
C PHE A 756 16.01 -17.35 16.11
N LEU A 757 14.80 -17.75 15.69
CA LEU A 757 14.07 -18.84 16.33
C LEU A 757 14.71 -20.20 16.00
N HIS A 758 14.53 -21.16 16.92
CA HIS A 758 14.88 -22.58 16.71
C HIS A 758 16.31 -22.82 16.21
N GLN A 759 17.26 -22.01 16.69
CA GLN A 759 18.68 -22.06 16.32
C GLN A 759 18.93 -21.93 14.80
N GLY A 760 18.09 -21.16 14.10
CA GLY A 760 18.22 -20.89 12.66
C GLY A 760 17.70 -22.00 11.74
N MET A 761 17.09 -23.07 12.29
CA MET A 761 16.56 -24.21 11.51
C MET A 761 15.55 -23.81 10.41
N LEU A 762 14.85 -22.69 10.62
CA LEU A 762 13.88 -22.15 9.67
C LEU A 762 14.56 -21.55 8.42
N THR A 763 15.84 -21.18 8.51
CA THR A 763 16.54 -20.31 7.56
C THR A 763 17.49 -21.06 6.64
N THR A 764 17.46 -20.71 5.35
CA THR A 764 18.48 -21.03 4.35
C THR A 764 19.04 -19.73 3.78
N ARG A 765 20.36 -19.64 3.60
CA ARG A 765 21.06 -18.46 3.06
C ARG A 765 21.60 -18.77 1.67
N LEU A 766 21.34 -17.88 0.71
CA LEU A 766 21.96 -17.95 -0.62
C LEU A 766 23.39 -17.40 -0.56
N MET A 767 24.33 -18.08 -1.22
CA MET A 767 25.77 -17.94 -0.93
C MET A 767 26.59 -17.44 -2.11
N VAL A 768 26.09 -17.58 -3.34
CA VAL A 768 26.76 -17.16 -4.57
C VAL A 768 26.03 -15.96 -5.16
N GLN A 769 26.77 -14.88 -5.45
CA GLN A 769 26.25 -13.67 -6.08
C GLN A 769 26.71 -13.55 -7.54
N TYR A 770 25.81 -13.06 -8.40
CA TYR A 770 25.94 -13.00 -9.85
C TYR A 770 25.84 -11.56 -10.40
N ARG A 771 26.11 -10.55 -9.56
CA ARG A 771 25.95 -9.11 -9.86
C ARG A 771 27.26 -8.35 -9.85
N MET A 772 27.97 -8.40 -8.73
CA MET A 772 29.03 -7.49 -8.33
C MET A 772 30.42 -8.02 -8.72
N HIS A 773 31.35 -7.11 -9.04
CA HIS A 773 32.78 -7.37 -9.01
C HIS A 773 33.21 -7.81 -7.59
N ASP A 774 34.19 -8.71 -7.47
CA ASP A 774 34.55 -9.31 -6.18
C ASP A 774 35.05 -8.29 -5.15
N ALA A 775 35.76 -7.25 -5.58
CA ALA A 775 36.15 -6.12 -4.73
C ALA A 775 34.95 -5.39 -4.09
N ILE A 776 33.82 -5.29 -4.79
CA ILE A 776 32.57 -4.67 -4.27
C ILE A 776 31.87 -5.67 -3.34
N ALA A 777 31.72 -6.91 -3.80
CA ALA A 777 31.03 -7.97 -3.06
C ALA A 777 31.70 -8.33 -1.73
N SER A 778 33.04 -8.34 -1.70
CA SER A 778 33.84 -8.70 -0.51
C SER A 778 33.68 -7.72 0.65
N TRP A 779 33.45 -6.42 0.38
CA TRP A 779 33.12 -5.46 1.43
C TRP A 779 31.81 -5.83 2.11
N ALA A 780 30.74 -5.95 1.33
CA ALA A 780 29.41 -6.30 1.84
C ALA A 780 29.42 -7.67 2.52
N SER A 781 30.13 -8.65 1.93
CA SER A 781 30.32 -10.00 2.48
C SER A 781 30.91 -9.96 3.89
N ASN A 782 32.03 -9.25 4.09
CA ASN A 782 32.72 -9.18 5.37
C ASN A 782 31.96 -8.35 6.42
N GLU A 783 31.31 -7.26 6.02
CA GLU A 783 30.65 -6.33 6.94
C GLU A 783 29.23 -6.75 7.33
N MET A 784 28.51 -7.45 6.45
CA MET A 784 27.07 -7.71 6.58
C MET A 784 26.67 -9.19 6.51
N TYR A 785 27.55 -10.08 6.01
CA TYR A 785 27.24 -11.50 5.73
C TYR A 785 28.32 -12.48 6.20
N ASP A 786 29.07 -12.14 7.25
CA ASP A 786 30.04 -13.02 7.93
C ASP A 786 31.19 -13.55 7.04
N GLY A 787 31.48 -12.86 5.92
CA GLY A 787 32.44 -13.31 4.90
C GLY A 787 31.96 -14.50 4.05
N LEU A 788 30.68 -14.87 4.15
CA LEU A 788 30.11 -16.07 3.53
C LEU A 788 29.62 -15.88 2.08
N LEU A 789 29.39 -14.64 1.65
CA LEU A 789 28.94 -14.31 0.30
C LEU A 789 30.11 -14.38 -0.68
N LYS A 790 29.96 -15.15 -1.76
CA LYS A 790 31.00 -15.43 -2.77
C LYS A 790 30.59 -14.98 -4.16
N SER A 791 31.53 -14.41 -4.91
CA SER A 791 31.29 -14.00 -6.30
C SER A 791 31.33 -15.18 -7.26
N HIS A 792 30.35 -15.29 -8.15
CA HIS A 792 30.39 -16.23 -9.26
C HIS A 792 31.52 -15.85 -10.24
N PRO A 793 32.27 -16.81 -10.84
CA PRO A 793 33.39 -16.51 -11.74
C PRO A 793 33.05 -15.61 -12.93
N SER A 794 31.78 -15.57 -13.38
CA SER A 794 31.35 -14.70 -14.48
C SER A 794 31.27 -13.21 -14.14
N VAL A 795 31.28 -12.85 -12.85
CA VAL A 795 31.24 -11.44 -12.38
C VAL A 795 32.43 -11.07 -11.50
N SER A 796 33.17 -12.04 -10.96
CA SER A 796 34.25 -11.79 -9.98
C SER A 796 35.27 -10.75 -10.45
N SER A 797 35.58 -10.71 -11.75
CA SER A 797 36.60 -9.82 -12.35
C SER A 797 36.08 -8.85 -13.40
N HIS A 798 34.76 -8.63 -13.53
CA HIS A 798 34.19 -7.78 -14.59
C HIS A 798 34.30 -6.27 -14.32
N LEU A 799 34.73 -5.50 -15.31
CA LEU A 799 34.97 -4.06 -15.22
C LEU A 799 34.22 -3.31 -16.33
N LEU A 800 34.07 -1.99 -16.19
CA LEU A 800 33.37 -1.17 -17.20
C LEU A 800 34.04 -1.24 -18.58
N ARG A 801 35.38 -1.31 -18.63
CA ARG A 801 36.15 -1.48 -19.87
C ARG A 801 35.83 -2.76 -20.64
N ASP A 802 35.25 -3.77 -19.97
CA ASP A 802 34.92 -5.06 -20.58
C ASP A 802 33.53 -5.00 -21.28
N SER A 803 32.79 -3.90 -21.13
CA SER A 803 31.58 -3.61 -21.89
C SER A 803 31.90 -3.21 -23.34
N PRO A 804 31.05 -3.54 -24.33
CA PRO A 804 31.20 -3.08 -25.71
C PRO A 804 31.32 -1.55 -25.79
N PHE A 805 32.17 -1.07 -26.70
CA PHE A 805 32.39 0.35 -27.01
C PHE A 805 32.98 1.23 -25.88
N VAL A 806 33.24 0.67 -24.69
CA VAL A 806 33.85 1.42 -23.59
C VAL A 806 35.38 1.51 -23.76
N LYS A 807 35.89 2.75 -23.80
CA LYS A 807 37.32 3.06 -23.82
C LYS A 807 37.97 2.68 -22.49
N VAL A 808 39.22 2.21 -22.57
CA VAL A 808 40.05 1.93 -21.40
C VAL A 808 40.55 3.26 -20.81
N THR A 809 40.01 3.66 -19.67
CA THR A 809 40.45 4.82 -18.88
C THR A 809 40.77 4.40 -17.47
N TRP A 810 41.40 5.28 -16.69
CA TRP A 810 41.74 4.99 -15.29
C TRP A 810 40.48 4.70 -14.45
N ALA A 811 39.34 5.30 -14.80
CA ALA A 811 38.03 5.11 -14.16
C ALA A 811 37.33 3.82 -14.61
N THR A 812 37.36 3.48 -15.91
CA THR A 812 36.72 2.24 -16.40
C THR A 812 37.51 0.97 -16.05
N GLN A 813 38.73 1.14 -15.55
CA GLN A 813 39.60 0.08 -14.99
C GLN A 813 39.41 -0.19 -13.49
N CYS A 814 38.74 0.66 -12.71
CA CYS A 814 38.57 0.45 -11.27
C CYS A 814 37.13 0.01 -10.91
N PRO A 815 36.95 -0.99 -10.03
CA PRO A 815 35.63 -1.39 -9.56
C PRO A 815 35.14 -0.55 -8.36
N LEU A 816 36.07 0.07 -7.63
CA LEU A 816 35.84 0.92 -6.47
C LEU A 816 36.62 2.23 -6.66
N LEU A 817 35.94 3.35 -6.51
CA LEU A 817 36.52 4.69 -6.58
C LEU A 817 36.01 5.52 -5.39
N LEU A 818 36.92 6.24 -4.73
CA LEU A 818 36.61 7.31 -3.78
C LEU A 818 37.03 8.64 -4.40
N LEU A 819 36.07 9.53 -4.59
CA LEU A 819 36.26 10.94 -4.93
C LEU A 819 36.12 11.73 -3.61
N ASP A 820 37.26 11.99 -2.98
CA ASP A 820 37.35 12.63 -1.66
C ASP A 820 37.28 14.15 -1.84
N THR A 821 36.25 14.81 -1.29
CA THR A 821 36.11 16.27 -1.34
C THR A 821 37.07 16.99 -0.39
N ARG A 822 37.74 16.24 0.50
CA ARG A 822 38.85 16.73 1.31
C ARG A 822 40.13 16.81 0.45
N MET A 823 40.75 17.98 0.42
CA MET A 823 42.04 18.23 -0.22
C MET A 823 43.19 17.45 0.46
N PRO A 824 44.29 17.13 -0.24
CA PRO A 824 45.45 16.45 0.36
C PRO A 824 46.07 17.20 1.56
N TYR A 825 46.01 18.54 1.54
CA TYR A 825 46.44 19.42 2.63
C TYR A 825 45.40 19.62 3.74
N GLY A 826 44.25 18.93 3.65
CA GLY A 826 43.29 18.76 4.73
C GLY A 826 42.18 19.80 4.83
N SER A 827 42.15 20.82 3.96
CA SER A 827 40.96 21.67 3.79
C SER A 827 39.88 20.95 2.98
N LEU A 828 38.66 21.45 3.07
CA LEU A 828 37.58 21.06 2.16
C LEU A 828 37.78 21.71 0.77
N PHE A 829 37.26 21.08 -0.28
CA PHE A 829 37.16 21.69 -1.60
C PHE A 829 36.12 22.83 -1.61
N VAL A 830 36.35 23.87 -2.42
CA VAL A 830 35.47 25.05 -2.47
C VAL A 830 34.06 24.64 -2.90
N GLY A 831 33.04 25.06 -2.14
CA GLY A 831 31.64 24.72 -2.41
C GLY A 831 31.20 23.31 -2.01
N CYS A 832 32.09 22.46 -1.46
CA CYS A 832 31.73 21.12 -0.95
C CYS A 832 31.15 21.13 0.49
N GLU A 833 30.59 22.25 0.94
CA GLU A 833 29.94 22.39 2.25
C GLU A 833 28.51 21.83 2.22
N GLU A 834 28.03 21.30 3.35
CA GLU A 834 26.64 20.85 3.46
C GLU A 834 25.69 22.02 3.69
N HIS A 835 24.59 22.05 2.94
CA HIS A 835 23.53 23.06 3.07
C HIS A 835 22.20 22.40 3.42
N LEU A 836 21.38 23.08 4.21
CA LEU A 836 20.00 22.69 4.49
C LEU A 836 19.09 23.21 3.38
N ASP A 837 18.18 22.38 2.88
CA ASP A 837 17.26 22.72 1.80
C ASP A 837 16.46 24.01 2.08
N PRO A 838 16.56 25.06 1.24
CA PRO A 838 15.83 26.32 1.43
C PRO A 838 14.30 26.16 1.35
N ALA A 839 13.80 25.07 0.74
CA ALA A 839 12.39 24.74 0.71
C ALA A 839 11.84 24.23 2.06
N GLY A 840 12.69 24.11 3.09
CA GLY A 840 12.27 23.76 4.45
C GLY A 840 12.00 22.27 4.68
N THR A 841 12.37 21.38 3.75
CA THR A 841 12.11 19.92 3.83
C THR A 841 12.90 19.19 4.93
N GLY A 842 13.82 19.88 5.62
CA GLY A 842 14.77 19.26 6.54
C GLY A 842 15.82 18.37 5.87
N SER A 843 15.87 18.33 4.53
CA SER A 843 16.88 17.60 3.77
C SER A 843 18.16 18.41 3.59
N PHE A 844 19.22 17.75 3.16
CA PHE A 844 20.53 18.37 2.90
C PHE A 844 20.93 18.21 1.43
N TYR A 845 21.71 19.15 0.93
CA TYR A 845 22.35 19.13 -0.38
C TYR A 845 23.78 19.69 -0.28
N ASN A 846 24.57 19.49 -1.34
CA ASN A 846 25.97 19.87 -1.41
C ASN A 846 26.31 20.11 -2.90
N ASP A 847 26.48 21.37 -3.29
CA ASP A 847 26.72 21.78 -4.68
C ASP A 847 28.04 21.24 -5.22
N GLY A 848 29.14 21.36 -4.47
CA GLY A 848 30.44 20.86 -4.92
C GLY A 848 30.47 19.34 -5.09
N GLU A 849 29.78 18.58 -4.24
CA GLU A 849 29.57 17.15 -4.50
C GLU A 849 28.76 16.91 -5.78
N ALA A 850 27.73 17.73 -6.05
CA ALA A 850 26.93 17.60 -7.27
C ALA A 850 27.76 17.89 -8.54
N ASP A 851 28.62 18.90 -8.52
CA ASP A 851 29.56 19.22 -9.60
C ASP A 851 30.51 18.04 -9.89
N ILE A 852 31.12 17.48 -8.85
CA ILE A 852 32.02 16.32 -8.95
C ILE A 852 31.29 15.08 -9.50
N VAL A 853 30.04 14.84 -9.07
CA VAL A 853 29.19 13.75 -9.59
C VAL A 853 28.91 13.95 -11.08
N VAL A 854 28.47 15.15 -11.49
CA VAL A 854 28.15 15.47 -12.88
C VAL A 854 29.39 15.29 -13.76
N GLN A 855 30.54 15.82 -13.34
CA GLN A 855 31.81 15.68 -14.06
C GLN A 855 32.26 14.22 -14.19
N HIS A 856 32.13 13.41 -13.14
CA HIS A 856 32.45 11.97 -13.21
C HIS A 856 31.50 11.19 -14.11
N VAL A 857 30.20 11.50 -14.09
CA VAL A 857 29.23 10.91 -15.03
C VAL A 857 29.60 11.23 -16.47
N PHE A 858 29.96 12.48 -16.79
CA PHE A 858 30.47 12.84 -18.13
C PHE A 858 31.75 12.10 -18.50
N ASN A 859 32.70 11.93 -17.58
CA ASN A 859 33.91 11.13 -17.83
C ASN A 859 33.58 9.68 -18.22
N LEU A 860 32.54 9.08 -17.65
CA LEU A 860 32.04 7.75 -18.03
C LEU A 860 31.33 7.77 -19.39
N LEU A 861 30.48 8.77 -19.67
CA LEU A 861 29.79 8.94 -20.95
C LEU A 861 30.77 9.12 -22.12
N TYR A 862 31.76 10.01 -22.00
CA TYR A 862 32.82 10.22 -23.00
C TYR A 862 33.78 9.02 -23.14
N SER A 863 33.85 8.18 -22.10
CA SER A 863 34.48 6.86 -22.15
C SER A 863 33.63 5.82 -22.90
N GLY A 864 32.40 6.13 -23.32
CA GLY A 864 31.53 5.22 -24.07
C GLY A 864 30.59 4.37 -23.21
N VAL A 865 30.45 4.66 -21.91
CA VAL A 865 29.46 3.98 -21.05
C VAL A 865 28.07 4.51 -21.42
N SER A 866 27.11 3.61 -21.63
CA SER A 866 25.73 4.02 -21.95
C SER A 866 25.08 4.76 -20.77
N PRO A 867 24.34 5.86 -20.97
CA PRO A 867 23.64 6.56 -19.89
C PRO A 867 22.73 5.66 -19.07
N THR A 868 22.03 4.71 -19.71
CA THR A 868 21.13 3.74 -19.03
C THR A 868 21.87 2.70 -18.18
N ALA A 869 23.20 2.62 -18.30
CA ALA A 869 24.05 1.75 -17.52
C ALA A 869 24.63 2.46 -16.27
N ILE A 870 24.33 3.76 -16.10
CA ILE A 870 24.78 4.62 -15.02
C ILE A 870 23.58 4.97 -14.12
N ALA A 871 23.75 4.81 -12.81
CA ALA A 871 22.82 5.31 -11.80
C ALA A 871 23.53 6.22 -10.81
N VAL A 872 22.86 7.31 -10.43
CA VAL A 872 23.33 8.28 -9.43
C VAL A 872 22.39 8.21 -8.22
N GLN A 873 22.99 8.04 -7.05
CA GLN A 873 22.28 7.85 -5.79
C GLN A 873 22.73 8.87 -4.75
N SER A 874 21.79 9.33 -3.94
CA SER A 874 22.10 10.02 -2.69
C SER A 874 21.16 9.59 -1.57
N PRO A 875 21.59 9.64 -0.28
CA PRO A 875 20.69 9.45 0.85
C PRO A 875 19.65 10.58 0.99
N TYR A 876 19.89 11.77 0.41
CA TYR A 876 19.05 12.97 0.61
C TYR A 876 18.24 13.33 -0.64
N ILE A 877 16.98 13.72 -0.45
CA ILE A 877 16.07 14.05 -1.55
C ILE A 877 16.42 15.40 -2.21
N ALA A 878 16.88 16.39 -1.44
CA ALA A 878 17.32 17.67 -1.99
C ALA A 878 18.53 17.50 -2.92
N GLN A 879 19.53 16.68 -2.53
CA GLN A 879 20.64 16.34 -3.41
C GLN A 879 20.20 15.61 -4.69
N VAL A 880 19.23 14.69 -4.59
CA VAL A 880 18.65 14.01 -5.76
C VAL A 880 17.96 15.00 -6.70
N GLN A 881 17.27 16.00 -6.15
CA GLN A 881 16.61 17.04 -6.96
C GLN A 881 17.65 17.95 -7.63
N LEU A 882 18.62 18.47 -6.88
CA LEU A 882 19.73 19.25 -7.41
C LEU A 882 20.43 18.54 -8.56
N LEU A 883 20.79 17.26 -8.38
CA LEU A 883 21.44 16.45 -9.41
C LEU A 883 20.56 16.27 -10.65
N ARG A 884 19.24 16.06 -10.50
CA ARG A 884 18.31 16.00 -11.65
C ARG A 884 18.27 17.30 -12.41
N ASP A 885 18.23 18.43 -11.71
CA ASP A 885 18.18 19.75 -12.32
C ASP A 885 19.48 20.05 -13.07
N ARG A 886 20.66 19.75 -12.49
CA ARG A 886 21.94 19.83 -13.20
C ARG A 886 22.00 18.91 -14.42
N PHE A 887 21.51 17.67 -14.36
CA PHE A 887 21.50 16.77 -15.52
C PHE A 887 20.46 17.16 -16.59
N ALA A 888 19.38 17.86 -16.24
CA ALA A 888 18.36 18.32 -17.19
C ALA A 888 18.91 19.35 -18.20
N GLU A 889 19.98 20.06 -17.86
CA GLU A 889 20.70 20.98 -18.76
C GLU A 889 21.40 20.25 -19.92
N TYR A 890 21.64 18.93 -19.80
CA TYR A 890 22.48 18.17 -20.73
C TYR A 890 21.71 16.99 -21.38
N PRO A 891 21.31 17.08 -22.66
CA PRO A 891 20.56 16.03 -23.35
C PRO A 891 21.25 14.65 -23.36
N GLU A 892 22.58 14.62 -23.35
CA GLU A 892 23.39 13.38 -23.32
C GLU A 892 23.19 12.57 -22.02
N ALA A 893 22.90 13.26 -20.91
CA ALA A 893 22.66 12.65 -19.59
C ALA A 893 21.18 12.31 -19.33
N SER A 894 20.27 12.62 -20.27
CA SER A 894 18.80 12.50 -20.10
C SER A 894 18.27 11.10 -19.72
N ARG A 895 19.08 10.04 -19.89
CA ARG A 895 18.74 8.65 -19.53
C ARG A 895 19.54 8.10 -18.34
N VAL A 896 20.33 8.93 -17.65
CA VAL A 896 20.98 8.57 -16.38
C VAL A 896 19.92 8.53 -15.27
N GLU A 897 19.85 7.43 -14.53
CA GLU A 897 18.86 7.32 -13.45
C GLU A 897 19.36 8.03 -12.18
N VAL A 898 18.63 9.05 -11.70
CA VAL A 898 18.97 9.78 -10.47
C VAL A 898 17.86 9.56 -9.43
N SER A 899 18.20 8.95 -8.30
CA SER A 899 17.22 8.56 -7.27
C SER A 899 17.78 8.55 -5.86
N THR A 900 16.91 8.42 -4.85
CA THR A 900 17.36 8.09 -3.50
C THR A 900 17.79 6.63 -3.42
N VAL A 901 18.62 6.28 -2.43
CA VAL A 901 18.99 4.87 -2.15
C VAL A 901 17.76 3.98 -1.97
N ASP A 902 16.76 4.49 -1.25
CA ASP A 902 15.56 3.72 -0.91
C ASP A 902 14.64 3.51 -2.14
N SER A 903 14.59 4.46 -3.07
CA SER A 903 13.80 4.33 -4.31
C SER A 903 14.48 3.50 -5.39
N PHE A 904 15.81 3.32 -5.36
CA PHE A 904 16.54 2.42 -6.26
C PHE A 904 16.46 0.93 -5.84
N GLN A 905 15.72 0.59 -4.78
CA GLN A 905 15.71 -0.77 -4.27
C GLN A 905 15.17 -1.77 -5.31
N GLY A 906 15.78 -2.95 -5.36
CA GLY A 906 15.49 -3.98 -6.37
C GLY A 906 16.17 -3.78 -7.73
N ARG A 907 16.61 -2.56 -8.07
CA ARG A 907 17.36 -2.25 -9.30
C ARG A 907 18.85 -2.56 -9.16
N GLU A 908 19.57 -2.47 -10.28
CA GLU A 908 21.02 -2.59 -10.42
C GLU A 908 21.52 -1.81 -11.64
N ALA A 909 22.78 -1.34 -11.61
CA ALA A 909 23.41 -0.61 -12.73
C ALA A 909 24.87 -1.06 -12.91
N ASP A 910 25.45 -0.86 -14.10
CA ASP A 910 26.86 -1.22 -14.34
C ASP A 910 27.81 -0.28 -13.58
N ALA A 911 27.50 1.02 -13.59
CA ALA A 911 28.14 2.05 -12.78
C ALA A 911 27.13 2.66 -11.79
N VAL A 912 27.51 2.79 -10.53
CA VAL A 912 26.75 3.55 -9.52
C VAL A 912 27.63 4.65 -8.94
N ILE A 913 27.13 5.89 -8.90
CA ILE A 913 27.79 7.03 -8.26
C ILE A 913 26.96 7.39 -7.02
N ILE A 914 27.60 7.52 -5.87
CA ILE A 914 26.95 7.81 -4.59
C ILE A 914 27.47 9.16 -4.06
N SER A 915 26.60 10.14 -3.88
CA SER A 915 26.90 11.40 -3.17
C SER A 915 26.43 11.32 -1.72
N MET A 916 27.34 11.50 -0.77
CA MET A 916 27.09 11.37 0.67
C MET A 916 26.56 12.65 1.33
N VAL A 917 26.79 13.82 0.71
CA VAL A 917 26.35 15.17 1.11
C VAL A 917 26.98 15.72 2.39
N ARG A 918 27.11 14.88 3.43
CA ARG A 918 27.51 15.27 4.79
C ARG A 918 28.98 15.68 4.84
N SER A 919 29.20 16.95 5.20
CA SER A 919 30.48 17.65 5.18
C SER A 919 30.42 18.74 6.25
N ASN A 920 30.88 18.45 7.48
CA ASN A 920 30.79 19.34 8.63
C ASN A 920 31.89 19.08 9.68
N THR A 921 32.29 20.15 10.37
CA THR A 921 33.35 20.14 11.39
C THR A 921 33.03 19.32 12.65
N LEU A 922 31.77 18.90 12.83
CA LEU A 922 31.32 18.09 13.98
C LEU A 922 31.45 16.58 13.74
N GLY A 923 31.77 16.13 12.52
CA GLY A 923 31.78 14.70 12.18
C GLY A 923 30.37 14.07 12.15
N ALA A 924 29.32 14.88 12.02
CA ALA A 924 27.93 14.45 12.11
C ALA A 924 27.42 13.87 10.79
N VAL A 925 27.42 12.52 10.69
CA VAL A 925 26.95 11.78 9.51
C VAL A 925 25.42 11.58 9.43
N GLY A 926 24.69 11.85 10.51
CA GLY A 926 23.24 11.62 10.57
C GLY A 926 22.83 10.19 10.18
N PHE A 927 21.73 10.05 9.44
CA PHE A 927 21.21 8.74 9.00
C PHE A 927 22.06 8.04 7.93
N VAL A 928 23.06 8.71 7.34
CA VAL A 928 24.01 8.10 6.38
C VAL A 928 24.82 6.98 7.05
N GLY A 929 24.99 7.05 8.38
CA GLY A 929 25.60 6.00 9.20
C GLY A 929 24.79 4.70 9.30
N ASN A 930 23.60 4.59 8.69
CA ASN A 930 22.81 3.37 8.67
C ASN A 930 23.45 2.30 7.75
N SER A 931 23.95 1.23 8.35
CA SER A 931 24.66 0.14 7.65
C SER A 931 23.78 -0.59 6.63
N ARG A 932 22.49 -0.81 6.92
CA ARG A 932 21.53 -1.46 6.00
C ARG A 932 21.32 -0.63 4.74
N ARG A 933 21.16 0.69 4.87
CA ARG A 933 21.00 1.62 3.72
C ARG A 933 22.29 1.70 2.89
N MET A 934 23.44 1.80 3.54
CA MET A 934 24.73 1.85 2.84
C MET A 934 25.08 0.53 2.12
N ASN A 935 24.76 -0.61 2.73
CA ASN A 935 24.84 -1.92 2.10
C ASN A 935 23.96 -1.98 0.84
N VAL A 936 22.73 -1.47 0.90
CA VAL A 936 21.87 -1.39 -0.29
C VAL A 936 22.51 -0.55 -1.38
N ALA A 937 22.94 0.68 -1.11
CA ALA A 937 23.50 1.61 -2.10
C ALA A 937 24.68 0.99 -2.87
N ILE A 938 25.70 0.49 -2.15
CA ILE A 938 26.91 -0.07 -2.76
C ILE A 938 26.61 -1.35 -3.55
N THR A 939 25.71 -2.20 -3.05
CA THR A 939 25.35 -3.47 -3.71
C THR A 939 24.38 -3.32 -4.89
N ARG A 940 24.09 -2.08 -5.32
CA ARG A 940 23.41 -1.79 -6.60
C ARG A 940 24.36 -1.86 -7.79
N ALA A 941 25.66 -1.64 -7.58
CA ALA A 941 26.67 -1.66 -8.63
C ALA A 941 26.98 -3.07 -9.12
N ARG A 942 27.19 -3.21 -10.43
CA ARG A 942 27.72 -4.45 -11.03
C ARG A 942 29.23 -4.36 -11.18
N LYS A 943 29.73 -3.38 -11.95
CA LYS A 943 31.14 -3.30 -12.38
C LYS A 943 31.93 -2.20 -11.68
N HIS A 944 31.29 -1.06 -11.39
CA HIS A 944 31.94 0.13 -10.83
C HIS A 944 31.04 0.82 -9.81
N VAL A 945 31.60 1.18 -8.66
CA VAL A 945 30.98 2.12 -7.73
C VAL A 945 31.95 3.26 -7.41
N ALA A 946 31.48 4.50 -7.58
CA ALA A 946 32.16 5.71 -7.18
C ALA A 946 31.46 6.32 -5.97
N LEU A 947 32.22 6.64 -4.93
CA LEU A 947 31.76 7.29 -3.73
C LEU A 947 32.30 8.72 -3.68
N VAL A 948 31.42 9.72 -3.64
CA VAL A 948 31.74 11.13 -3.47
C VAL A 948 31.40 11.53 -2.04
N CYS A 949 32.39 11.98 -1.27
CA CYS A 949 32.20 12.41 0.12
C CYS A 949 33.39 13.18 0.69
N ASP A 950 33.17 13.94 1.77
CA ASP A 950 34.24 14.36 2.67
C ASP A 950 34.68 13.19 3.56
N SER A 951 35.89 12.66 3.34
CA SER A 951 36.40 11.55 4.15
C SER A 951 36.64 11.92 5.62
N SER A 952 36.77 13.21 5.98
CA SER A 952 36.94 13.62 7.37
C SER A 952 35.64 13.54 8.17
N THR A 953 34.53 14.09 7.68
CA THR A 953 33.21 13.91 8.31
C THR A 953 32.82 12.43 8.36
N ILE A 954 32.92 11.72 7.24
CA ILE A 954 32.43 10.34 7.12
C ILE A 954 33.20 9.34 8.00
N CYS A 955 34.49 9.57 8.29
CA CYS A 955 35.29 8.64 9.09
C CYS A 955 34.93 8.60 10.59
N HIS A 956 34.14 9.54 11.11
CA HIS A 956 33.67 9.52 12.49
C HIS A 956 32.68 8.38 12.76
N ASN A 957 32.01 7.85 11.72
CA ASN A 957 31.22 6.64 11.83
C ASN A 957 32.10 5.39 11.61
N THR A 958 32.13 4.49 12.60
CA THR A 958 33.03 3.32 12.59
C THR A 958 32.79 2.36 11.42
N PHE A 959 31.54 2.21 10.97
CA PHE A 959 31.18 1.37 9.83
C PHE A 959 31.61 2.03 8.50
N LEU A 960 31.32 3.32 8.31
CA LEU A 960 31.75 4.05 7.12
C LEU A 960 33.29 4.19 7.04
N ALA A 961 33.98 4.31 8.18
CA ALA A 961 35.44 4.27 8.23
C ALA A 961 36.03 2.92 7.75
N ARG A 962 35.34 1.79 7.97
CA ARG A 962 35.74 0.49 7.41
C ARG A 962 35.51 0.43 5.90
N LEU A 963 34.41 0.99 5.39
CA LEU A 963 34.19 1.18 3.95
C LEU A 963 35.30 2.01 3.28
N LEU A 964 35.64 3.18 3.82
CA LEU A 964 36.72 4.02 3.28
C LEU A 964 38.07 3.29 3.27
N ARG A 965 38.36 2.49 4.32
CA ARG A 965 39.56 1.65 4.38
C ARG A 965 39.54 0.52 3.35
N HIS A 966 38.39 -0.06 3.05
CA HIS A 966 38.24 -1.08 2.00
C HIS A 966 38.45 -0.50 0.61
N ILE A 967 37.86 0.67 0.30
CA ILE A 967 38.08 1.38 -0.97
C ILE A 967 39.57 1.76 -1.14
N ARG A 968 40.22 2.26 -0.08
CA ARG A 968 41.68 2.53 -0.06
C ARG A 968 42.55 1.30 -0.33
N ARG A 969 42.06 0.09 -0.05
CA ARG A 969 42.80 -1.18 -0.21
C ARG A 969 42.56 -1.87 -1.56
N TYR A 970 41.34 -1.83 -2.08
CA TYR A 970 40.92 -2.60 -3.26
C TYR A 970 40.44 -1.75 -4.45
N GLY A 971 40.36 -0.42 -4.27
CA GLY A 971 39.94 0.55 -5.26
C GLY A 971 41.01 1.60 -5.57
N ARG A 972 40.55 2.76 -6.03
CA ARG A 972 41.36 3.97 -6.19
C ARG A 972 40.79 5.09 -5.34
N VAL A 973 41.65 6.00 -4.91
CA VAL A 973 41.26 7.27 -4.26
C VAL A 973 41.79 8.40 -5.12
N GLN A 974 40.95 9.41 -5.32
CA GLN A 974 41.30 10.67 -5.93
C GLN A 974 40.72 11.77 -5.05
N HIS A 975 41.51 12.81 -4.81
CA HIS A 975 41.04 14.03 -4.16
C HIS A 975 40.48 14.97 -5.24
N ALA A 976 39.48 15.78 -4.89
CA ALA A 976 39.14 16.93 -5.71
C ALA A 976 40.39 17.83 -5.89
N GLU A 977 40.54 18.47 -7.04
CA GLU A 977 41.63 19.41 -7.34
C GLU A 977 41.03 20.75 -7.80
N PRO A 978 41.55 21.92 -7.35
CA PRO A 978 40.98 23.22 -7.73
C PRO A 978 41.15 23.42 -9.24
N GLY A 979 40.04 23.43 -9.96
CA GLY A 979 40.01 23.90 -11.35
C GLY A 979 40.28 25.40 -11.38
N ASP A 980 41.18 25.83 -12.26
CA ASP A 980 41.45 27.25 -12.51
C ASP A 980 40.20 27.91 -13.12
N ASP A 981 39.85 29.12 -12.66
CA ASP A 981 38.53 29.72 -12.86
C ASP A 981 38.15 29.91 -14.35
N GLY A 982 37.16 29.15 -14.81
CA GLY A 982 36.54 29.36 -16.13
C GLY A 982 35.36 28.41 -16.38
N PRO A 983 34.29 28.84 -17.08
CA PRO A 983 33.06 28.06 -17.22
C PRO A 983 33.18 26.77 -18.05
N PHE A 984 34.36 26.49 -18.62
CA PHE A 984 34.77 25.21 -19.21
C PHE A 984 36.26 24.92 -18.91
N GLY A 985 36.69 25.16 -17.66
CA GLY A 985 38.07 24.96 -17.20
C GLY A 985 38.46 23.49 -16.98
N SER A 986 39.62 23.09 -17.48
CA SER A 986 40.14 21.72 -17.41
C SER A 986 40.64 21.32 -16.00
N GLY A 987 39.69 21.06 -15.08
CA GLY A 987 39.93 20.69 -13.68
C GLY A 987 40.18 19.21 -13.39
N PHE A 988 40.84 18.48 -14.29
CA PHE A 988 41.53 17.21 -14.00
C PHE A 988 42.70 17.11 -14.98
N GLY A 989 43.91 16.81 -14.50
CA GLY A 989 45.14 16.87 -15.31
C GLY A 989 45.14 15.98 -16.57
N PHE A 990 44.73 16.54 -17.71
CA PHE A 990 44.77 15.88 -19.01
C PHE A 990 46.17 15.92 -19.61
N GLY A 991 46.93 14.84 -19.44
CA GLY A 991 48.17 14.58 -20.19
C GLY A 991 47.92 14.21 -21.66
N LEU A 992 47.34 15.13 -22.45
CA LEU A 992 47.21 15.02 -23.90
C LEU A 992 47.60 16.36 -24.55
N GLY A 993 48.49 16.31 -25.54
CA GLY A 993 49.21 17.48 -26.02
C GLY A 993 48.39 18.44 -26.92
N SER A 994 48.80 19.70 -26.87
CA SER A 994 48.64 20.76 -27.89
C SER A 994 47.21 21.03 -28.45
N PRO A 995 46.57 22.17 -28.10
CA PRO A 995 45.27 22.52 -28.64
C PRO A 995 45.39 22.98 -30.10
N GLY A 996 44.87 22.18 -31.05
CA GLY A 996 45.09 22.43 -32.48
C GLY A 996 44.20 21.66 -33.46
N SER A 997 43.03 21.16 -33.03
CA SER A 997 42.03 20.60 -33.95
C SER A 997 40.63 20.61 -33.33
N SER A 998 39.61 20.80 -34.16
CA SER A 998 38.18 20.78 -33.79
C SER A 998 37.75 19.45 -33.16
N PRO A 999 36.70 19.44 -32.31
CA PRO A 999 36.21 18.21 -31.69
C PRO A 999 35.71 17.22 -32.77
N PRO A 1000 36.11 15.94 -32.72
CA PRO A 1000 35.58 14.94 -33.65
C PRO A 1000 34.11 14.65 -33.31
N LEU A 1001 33.26 14.70 -34.32
CA LEU A 1001 31.86 14.25 -34.23
C LEU A 1001 31.84 12.78 -33.73
N LEU A 1002 31.09 12.52 -32.67
CA LEU A 1002 30.82 11.15 -32.23
C LEU A 1002 30.09 10.37 -33.35
N PRO A 1003 30.40 9.08 -33.55
CA PRO A 1003 29.68 8.27 -34.51
C PRO A 1003 28.21 8.15 -34.09
N SER A 1004 27.30 8.39 -35.03
CA SER A 1004 25.87 8.22 -34.82
C SER A 1004 25.55 6.77 -34.43
N PHE A 1005 24.96 6.58 -33.24
CA PHE A 1005 24.36 5.31 -32.89
C PHE A 1005 23.28 4.95 -33.93
N PRO A 1006 23.28 3.73 -34.49
CA PRO A 1006 22.19 3.30 -35.34
C PRO A 1006 20.92 3.15 -34.50
N ASN A 1007 19.84 3.82 -34.88
CA ASN A 1007 18.52 3.54 -34.34
C ASN A 1007 18.16 2.09 -34.68
N SER A 1008 17.89 1.28 -33.66
CA SER A 1008 17.21 -0.01 -33.81
C SER A 1008 15.76 0.15 -33.33
N ASP A 1009 14.82 -0.11 -34.24
CA ASP A 1009 13.44 -0.45 -33.91
C ASP A 1009 13.35 -1.74 -33.06
#